data_AF-A0A3B0CLP1-F1
#
_entry.id   AF-A0A3B0CLP1-F1
#
_cell.length_a   1.000
_cell.length_b   1.000
_cell.length_c   1.000
_cell.angle_alpha   90.00
_cell.angle_beta   90.00
_cell.angle_gamma   90.00
#
_symmetry.space_group_name_H-M   'P 1'
#
loop_
_entity.id
_entity.type
_entity.pdbx_description
1 polymer ?
#
loop_
_entity_poly.entity_id
_entity_poly.type
_entity_poly.pdbx_seq_one_letter_code
_entity_poly.pdbx_strand_id
1 'polypeptide(L)'
;MGMRSGWKSTWLKVALALSVALPIQSLLSGGWSEVRAEGPSDPAPYIEAKVVNGNAGKKILFDNTHEQTAGAADWVIDGGFSDFANALANNGYYVKELRKSGLIELADLNDYDVFVVAESNVPYKTSEQRAMRQYVQNGGSIFFIADHYNADRNKNRWDGSEVFNGYRRGAWNDPAKGMSAEEKNSAAMQDVVSSDWLATNFGVRFRYNALGDINANQITRPDQAFGITEGVSSVAMHAGSTLAILDPTKAKGIVYLPQTNDAWANAVDQGIYNGGGVAEGPYVAVAKSGAGKAAFIGDSSPVEDATPKYLREDTGAKKTTYDGFKEQDDGKLLVNMVNWLSNKESYTSLTEVSGLQLDQPTALLPFEEPTASTEPQPEPWAAPNAGYKWYDRNTFKPGSYGSSAVAANPVYSFVHQATLPNAEEFQIRVAADQLAPNTTVSGFSAGIYLTGGTQVAMVRNADGTWPASYGYSSAFSLTADQNGHAFADLTVRIKPGTSGAASLRLRQNGNNLKTDAVTLANVPAEPLPEVPDPIPAAIPVTQARSKPSGTLVTVEGVVTTEPGSFGGQSFYLQDASGGLYVFQSLSGFHLGDRLKVTASTALYNTEMELENPIQIVKTGTAALPVPAVVSTITDGNQGQLVELRDVTIQNIISATPAGSFEFDAVNGVSNHVRVDARTGLTQSDFPFAAGQKTSITGVASIFKGVYQLKPRGIQDFAAPADTEAPVTTAVLLSSPNGAGWFNQEVTVVLSATDNSGQPVTTRYAVDGVTEATYSQPIRLAADGIHTISYYSVDAAGNTEAAKTQQVKLDRTAPAVELTNAGRPVADVPMQETLKFEVTGTDNLSGVASKSLMLDGKEIGIGQTIKASDLGSGTHTVTARVTDAADNSAERSYSFQVLVEQGPATGKPGKPVLSDDSGQSNGLRDGNFTIKMNMWWGNNGTVLKLYENGTLVATMDLKDASPASQEAKIAIRGKTNGTYTYTCELTNRFGTTSCDPHVVRITDAAPGKPVLSQDNWDGDGRYTVTMNMWWGTNATEYRLYENDKLIDNRSLKASSPNAQSMVTAIEGRAVGTYEYRCELVNAGGVTTSDKIVVKVVK
;
A
#
# COMPACT_ATOMS: atom_id res chain seq x y z
N MET A 1 -8.98 3.18 59.77
CA MET A 1 -8.73 4.62 59.98
C MET A 1 -8.82 5.28 58.61
N GLY A 2 -9.70 6.22 58.26
CA GLY A 2 -10.67 7.00 59.01
C GLY A 2 -10.70 8.42 58.42
N MET A 3 -11.82 8.80 57.80
CA MET A 3 -12.34 10.18 57.57
C MET A 3 -11.57 11.06 56.55
N ARG A 4 -12.15 11.97 55.75
CA ARG A 4 -13.47 12.62 55.45
C ARG A 4 -13.16 13.46 54.16
N SER A 5 -14.03 13.85 53.22
CA SER A 5 -15.41 14.37 53.20
C SER A 5 -15.92 14.25 51.74
N GLY A 6 -17.14 13.75 51.43
CA GLY A 6 -18.45 14.44 51.47
C GLY A 6 -18.80 15.02 50.07
N TRP A 7 -19.94 14.82 49.38
CA TRP A 7 -21.25 14.21 49.64
C TRP A 7 -21.94 13.83 48.29
N LYS A 8 -22.59 12.64 48.27
CA LYS A 8 -23.90 12.19 47.70
C LYS A 8 -24.51 12.94 46.47
N SER A 9 -24.83 12.31 45.33
CA SER A 9 -25.92 11.33 45.03
C SER A 9 -27.34 11.90 45.33
N THR A 10 -28.43 11.75 44.56
CA THR A 10 -28.94 10.65 43.73
C THR A 10 -30.22 11.13 42.99
N TRP A 11 -30.45 10.72 41.73
CA TRP A 11 -31.70 10.31 41.05
C TRP A 11 -33.09 10.86 41.48
N LEU A 12 -33.93 11.27 40.51
CA LEU A 12 -35.21 10.60 40.16
C LEU A 12 -35.90 11.18 38.90
N LYS A 13 -36.66 10.30 38.23
CA LYS A 13 -37.51 10.52 37.04
C LYS A 13 -38.90 11.13 37.38
N VAL A 14 -39.54 11.61 36.31
CA VAL A 14 -41.00 11.79 36.06
C VAL A 14 -41.61 13.15 36.44
N ALA A 15 -41.96 13.97 35.44
CA ALA A 15 -43.36 14.33 35.14
C ALA A 15 -43.47 15.28 33.93
N LEU A 16 -44.40 14.91 33.05
CA LEU A 16 -44.94 15.59 31.88
C LEU A 16 -45.82 16.78 32.31
N ALA A 17 -45.62 18.01 31.78
CA ALA A 17 -46.68 18.99 31.45
C ALA A 17 -46.15 20.41 31.13
N LEU A 18 -46.56 20.90 29.95
CA LEU A 18 -46.72 22.30 29.54
C LEU A 18 -45.53 23.28 29.68
N SER A 19 -44.82 23.45 28.57
CA SER A 19 -44.47 24.79 28.09
C SER A 19 -44.71 24.86 26.58
N VAL A 20 -45.86 25.40 26.21
CA VAL A 20 -46.09 25.97 24.87
C VAL A 20 -45.09 27.10 24.71
N ALA A 21 -44.04 26.85 23.92
CA ALA A 21 -43.16 27.89 23.40
C ALA A 21 -43.12 27.70 21.88
N LEU A 22 -43.88 28.55 21.20
CA LEU A 22 -43.80 28.79 19.76
C LEU A 22 -42.32 28.92 19.35
N PRO A 23 -41.86 28.26 18.27
CA PRO A 23 -40.61 28.65 17.64
C PRO A 23 -40.86 29.94 16.86
N ILE A 24 -40.75 31.08 17.53
CA ILE A 24 -40.42 32.35 16.87
C ILE A 24 -38.91 32.34 16.66
N GLN A 25 -38.46 31.61 15.65
CA GLN A 25 -37.14 31.74 15.04
C GLN A 25 -37.26 31.40 13.55
N SER A 26 -37.85 32.33 12.79
CA SER A 26 -37.84 32.30 11.32
C SER A 26 -37.69 33.69 10.73
N LEU A 27 -37.01 34.61 11.41
CA LEU A 27 -36.71 35.94 10.92
C LEU A 27 -35.28 36.27 11.35
N LEU A 28 -34.43 36.63 10.39
CA LEU A 28 -32.98 36.91 10.47
C LEU A 28 -32.03 35.79 10.01
N SER A 29 -32.33 35.22 8.83
CA SER A 29 -31.31 34.66 7.93
C SER A 29 -31.71 34.96 6.48
N GLY A 30 -31.67 36.24 6.11
CA GLY A 30 -31.91 36.71 4.75
C GLY A 30 -30.59 36.92 3.99
N GLY A 31 -29.77 35.86 3.88
CA GLY A 31 -28.74 35.81 2.85
C GLY A 31 -29.43 35.50 1.54
N TRP A 32 -29.26 36.35 0.53
CA TRP A 32 -29.86 36.17 -0.78
C TRP A 32 -29.12 35.03 -1.50
N SER A 33 -29.49 33.79 -1.20
CA SER A 33 -29.07 32.63 -1.97
C SER A 33 -29.69 32.73 -3.36
N GLU A 34 -28.87 32.67 -4.41
CA GLU A 34 -29.37 32.35 -5.75
C GLU A 34 -30.13 31.02 -5.66
N VAL A 35 -31.46 31.07 -5.74
CA VAL A 35 -32.29 29.87 -5.63
C VAL A 35 -32.19 29.11 -6.95
N ARG A 36 -31.39 28.05 -6.95
CA ARG A 36 -31.36 27.05 -8.02
C ARG A 36 -32.31 25.92 -7.66
N ALA A 37 -32.87 25.25 -8.67
CA ALA A 37 -33.53 23.98 -8.43
C ALA A 37 -32.49 22.94 -8.04
N GLU A 38 -32.88 22.01 -7.16
CA GLU A 38 -32.03 20.91 -6.74
C GLU A 38 -31.62 20.03 -7.93
N GLY A 39 -30.52 19.30 -7.80
CA GLY A 39 -30.04 18.31 -8.75
C GLY A 39 -29.42 17.10 -8.07
N PRO A 40 -28.87 16.14 -8.83
CA PRO A 40 -28.44 14.86 -8.24
C PRO A 40 -27.25 14.89 -7.29
N SER A 41 -26.57 16.02 -7.14
CA SER A 41 -25.53 16.23 -6.13
C SER A 41 -26.07 16.78 -4.81
N ASP A 42 -27.31 17.27 -4.79
CA ASP A 42 -27.93 17.82 -3.59
C ASP A 42 -28.39 16.71 -2.64
N PRO A 43 -28.52 16.99 -1.33
CA PRO A 43 -29.03 16.01 -0.38
C PRO A 43 -30.39 15.47 -0.79
N ALA A 44 -30.55 14.15 -0.77
CA ALA A 44 -31.83 13.51 -1.03
C ALA A 44 -32.85 13.84 0.08
N PRO A 45 -34.10 14.20 -0.27
CA PRO A 45 -35.16 14.31 0.71
C PRO A 45 -35.43 12.97 1.39
N TYR A 46 -35.95 13.04 2.61
CA TYR A 46 -36.43 11.88 3.36
C TYR A 46 -37.62 12.28 4.24
N ILE A 47 -38.47 11.31 4.53
CA ILE A 47 -39.61 11.44 5.44
C ILE A 47 -39.45 10.38 6.51
N GLU A 48 -39.35 10.82 7.76
CA GLU A 48 -39.31 9.93 8.92
C GLU A 48 -40.65 9.21 9.11
N ALA A 49 -40.58 7.99 9.66
CA ALA A 49 -41.77 7.26 10.06
C ALA A 49 -42.58 8.08 11.09
N LYS A 50 -43.86 8.32 10.78
CA LYS A 50 -44.74 9.16 11.62
C LYS A 50 -45.42 8.38 12.74
N VAL A 51 -45.41 7.05 12.68
CA VAL A 51 -45.97 6.14 13.67
C VAL A 51 -45.06 4.96 13.91
N VAL A 52 -45.17 4.34 15.08
CA VAL A 52 -44.48 3.08 15.40
C VAL A 52 -45.51 1.95 15.36
N ASN A 53 -45.42 1.09 14.35
CA ASN A 53 -46.27 -0.09 14.17
C ASN A 53 -45.43 -1.28 13.64
N GLY A 54 -46.07 -2.33 13.10
CA GLY A 54 -45.36 -3.49 12.54
C GLY A 54 -44.44 -3.19 11.35
N ASN A 55 -44.49 -1.98 10.79
CA ASN A 55 -43.60 -1.50 9.74
C ASN A 55 -42.44 -0.63 10.27
N ALA A 56 -42.43 -0.30 11.56
CA ALA A 56 -41.37 0.51 12.15
C ALA A 56 -40.00 -0.14 11.94
N GLY A 57 -39.04 0.64 11.44
CA GLY A 57 -37.69 0.20 11.11
C GLY A 57 -37.52 -0.32 9.68
N LYS A 58 -38.61 -0.54 8.93
CA LYS A 58 -38.54 -0.86 7.50
C LYS A 58 -38.34 0.42 6.67
N LYS A 59 -37.60 0.31 5.57
CA LYS A 59 -37.17 1.45 4.75
C LYS A 59 -37.59 1.30 3.29
N ILE A 60 -38.07 2.40 2.70
CA ILE A 60 -38.50 2.49 1.31
C ILE A 60 -37.63 3.51 0.59
N LEU A 61 -37.11 3.13 -0.58
CA LEU A 61 -36.28 3.98 -1.43
C LEU A 61 -37.02 4.29 -2.73
N PHE A 62 -37.12 5.56 -3.11
CA PHE A 62 -37.70 6.02 -4.37
C PHE A 62 -36.60 6.44 -5.33
N ASP A 63 -36.64 5.98 -6.58
CA ASP A 63 -35.65 6.34 -7.59
C ASP A 63 -35.84 7.77 -8.11
N ASN A 64 -34.75 8.53 -8.20
CA ASN A 64 -34.68 9.80 -8.92
C ASN A 64 -33.37 9.92 -9.75
N THR A 65 -32.89 8.78 -10.26
CA THR A 65 -31.63 8.69 -11.02
C THR A 65 -31.82 8.56 -12.53
N HIS A 66 -33.02 8.21 -13.00
CA HIS A 66 -33.35 7.95 -14.41
C HIS A 66 -34.37 8.95 -14.95
N GLU A 67 -34.15 10.24 -14.65
CA GLU A 67 -34.93 11.37 -15.14
C GLU A 67 -36.44 11.29 -14.79
N GLN A 68 -36.74 10.88 -13.56
CA GLN A 68 -38.08 10.92 -12.96
C GLN A 68 -38.70 12.33 -12.89
N THR A 69 -37.91 13.36 -13.17
CA THR A 69 -38.36 14.75 -13.26
C THR A 69 -38.55 15.24 -14.69
N ALA A 70 -38.47 14.36 -15.70
CA ALA A 70 -38.61 14.73 -17.09
C ALA A 70 -40.05 15.16 -17.45
N GLY A 71 -40.15 16.06 -18.44
CA GLY A 71 -41.42 16.49 -19.00
C GLY A 71 -42.41 17.08 -18.00
N ALA A 72 -43.67 16.64 -18.05
CA ALA A 72 -44.82 17.35 -17.48
C ALA A 72 -45.10 17.10 -15.98
N ALA A 73 -44.43 16.13 -15.37
CA ALA A 73 -44.56 15.73 -13.97
C ALA A 73 -43.18 15.64 -13.28
N ASP A 74 -43.12 15.55 -11.96
CA ASP A 74 -41.91 15.11 -11.24
C ASP A 74 -42.22 14.10 -10.15
N TRP A 75 -41.65 12.92 -10.30
CA TRP A 75 -41.94 11.76 -9.46
C TRP A 75 -41.00 11.72 -8.25
N VAL A 76 -41.04 12.78 -7.45
CA VAL A 76 -40.19 12.97 -6.26
C VAL A 76 -41.04 13.03 -4.99
N ILE A 77 -40.48 12.54 -3.88
CA ILE A 77 -41.24 12.30 -2.63
C ILE A 77 -41.68 13.59 -1.91
N ASP A 78 -41.20 14.75 -2.35
CA ASP A 78 -41.61 16.08 -1.90
C ASP A 78 -42.14 16.95 -3.06
N GLY A 79 -42.59 16.29 -4.13
CA GLY A 79 -43.24 16.86 -5.30
C GLY A 79 -44.41 15.97 -5.72
N GLY A 80 -44.52 15.58 -6.99
CA GLY A 80 -45.66 14.79 -7.50
C GLY A 80 -45.93 13.43 -6.84
N PHE A 81 -45.04 12.91 -5.97
CA PHE A 81 -45.24 11.70 -5.14
C PHE A 81 -45.46 11.98 -3.65
N SER A 82 -45.64 13.23 -3.26
CA SER A 82 -45.64 13.60 -1.85
C SER A 82 -46.76 12.92 -1.06
N ASP A 83 -47.97 12.78 -1.61
CA ASP A 83 -49.07 12.13 -0.92
C ASP A 83 -48.82 10.63 -0.72
N PHE A 84 -48.27 9.94 -1.72
CA PHE A 84 -47.89 8.53 -1.59
C PHE A 84 -46.78 8.33 -0.56
N ALA A 85 -45.71 9.13 -0.63
CA ALA A 85 -44.60 9.08 0.31
C ALA A 85 -45.07 9.38 1.75
N ASN A 86 -45.95 10.38 1.92
CA ASN A 86 -46.54 10.71 3.22
C ASN A 86 -47.46 9.60 3.74
N ALA A 87 -48.22 8.92 2.87
CA ALA A 87 -49.05 7.79 3.25
C ALA A 87 -48.21 6.62 3.76
N LEU A 88 -47.06 6.33 3.13
CA LEU A 88 -46.11 5.33 3.62
C LEU A 88 -45.49 5.72 4.97
N ALA A 89 -45.09 6.97 5.13
CA ALA A 89 -44.58 7.47 6.42
C ALA A 89 -45.64 7.41 7.53
N ASN A 90 -46.88 7.76 7.23
CA ASN A 90 -48.05 7.61 8.13
C ASN A 90 -48.34 6.14 8.45
N ASN A 91 -47.93 5.22 7.59
CA ASN A 91 -48.05 3.78 7.79
C ASN A 91 -46.79 3.15 8.45
N GLY A 92 -45.86 3.97 8.95
CA GLY A 92 -44.75 3.55 9.81
C GLY A 92 -43.41 3.29 9.09
N TYR A 93 -43.31 3.58 7.80
CA TYR A 93 -42.08 3.41 7.03
C TYR A 93 -41.18 4.65 7.11
N TYR A 94 -39.86 4.42 7.06
CA TYR A 94 -38.91 5.46 6.66
C TYR A 94 -38.90 5.53 5.13
N VAL A 95 -39.03 6.73 4.56
CA VAL A 95 -39.06 6.94 3.10
C VAL A 95 -37.92 7.87 2.70
N LYS A 96 -37.18 7.50 1.65
CA LYS A 96 -36.08 8.30 1.12
C LYS A 96 -36.01 8.23 -0.39
N GLU A 97 -35.46 9.26 -1.00
CA GLU A 97 -35.11 9.27 -2.42
C GLU A 97 -33.66 8.78 -2.66
N LEU A 98 -33.44 8.08 -3.76
CA LEU A 98 -32.12 7.80 -4.33
C LEU A 98 -31.77 8.93 -5.30
N ARG A 99 -30.88 9.81 -4.86
CA ARG A 99 -30.43 10.99 -5.62
C ARG A 99 -28.94 10.89 -5.90
N LYS A 100 -28.58 10.66 -7.17
CA LYS A 100 -27.19 10.64 -7.65
C LYS A 100 -27.10 10.68 -9.18
N SER A 101 -25.93 11.05 -9.70
CA SER A 101 -25.60 11.00 -11.13
C SER A 101 -24.94 9.69 -11.59
N GLY A 102 -24.56 8.82 -10.64
CA GLY A 102 -23.98 7.51 -10.90
C GLY A 102 -25.01 6.40 -11.08
N LEU A 103 -24.55 5.23 -11.51
CA LEU A 103 -25.38 4.04 -11.75
C LEU A 103 -26.02 3.52 -10.48
N ILE A 104 -27.20 2.90 -10.58
CA ILE A 104 -27.78 2.10 -9.49
C ILE A 104 -26.90 0.86 -9.28
N GLU A 105 -26.33 0.76 -8.09
CA GLU A 105 -25.51 -0.35 -7.62
C GLU A 105 -26.27 -1.14 -6.56
N LEU A 106 -25.91 -2.40 -6.36
CA LEU A 106 -26.54 -3.25 -5.34
C LEU A 106 -26.41 -2.64 -3.93
N ALA A 107 -25.31 -1.94 -3.67
CA ALA A 107 -25.04 -1.29 -2.38
C ALA A 107 -26.05 -0.18 -2.05
N ASP A 108 -26.61 0.52 -3.04
CA ASP A 108 -27.62 1.54 -2.80
C ASP A 108 -28.93 0.95 -2.28
N LEU A 109 -29.22 -0.30 -2.67
CA LEU A 109 -30.50 -0.96 -2.44
C LEU A 109 -30.49 -1.82 -1.15
N ASN A 110 -29.33 -2.34 -0.73
CA ASN A 110 -29.22 -3.34 0.33
C ASN A 110 -29.80 -2.93 1.70
N ASP A 111 -29.84 -1.63 2.00
CA ASP A 111 -30.36 -1.10 3.27
C ASP A 111 -31.88 -0.89 3.27
N TYR A 112 -32.55 -1.14 2.15
CA TYR A 112 -33.97 -0.87 1.95
C TYR A 112 -34.78 -2.14 1.70
N ASP A 113 -36.02 -2.17 2.20
CA ASP A 113 -36.92 -3.29 2.04
C ASP A 113 -37.65 -3.28 0.70
N VAL A 114 -37.94 -2.08 0.20
CA VAL A 114 -38.62 -1.84 -1.08
C VAL A 114 -37.95 -0.70 -1.82
N PHE A 115 -37.69 -0.92 -3.11
CA PHE A 115 -37.26 0.09 -4.06
C PHE A 115 -38.40 0.41 -5.03
N VAL A 116 -38.81 1.68 -5.10
CA VAL A 116 -39.89 2.16 -5.96
C VAL A 116 -39.27 2.89 -7.14
N VAL A 117 -39.60 2.44 -8.35
CA VAL A 117 -39.19 3.07 -9.60
C VAL A 117 -40.45 3.45 -10.36
N ALA A 118 -40.51 4.70 -10.78
CA ALA A 118 -41.62 5.20 -11.57
C ALA A 118 -41.10 5.95 -12.78
N GLU A 119 -41.73 5.76 -13.92
CA GLU A 119 -41.57 6.64 -15.09
C GLU A 119 -40.11 6.96 -15.43
N SER A 120 -39.27 5.93 -15.46
CA SER A 120 -37.87 6.13 -15.82
C SER A 120 -37.78 6.52 -17.29
N ASN A 121 -37.25 7.71 -17.55
CA ASN A 121 -37.14 8.28 -18.90
C ASN A 121 -35.74 8.06 -19.50
N VAL A 122 -34.85 7.35 -18.82
CA VAL A 122 -33.53 6.95 -19.31
C VAL A 122 -33.40 5.43 -19.18
N PRO A 123 -32.93 4.70 -20.20
CA PRO A 123 -32.80 3.25 -20.13
C PRO A 123 -31.81 2.79 -19.09
N TYR A 124 -32.18 1.76 -18.31
CA TYR A 124 -31.28 1.10 -17.38
C TYR A 124 -30.17 0.37 -18.12
N LYS A 125 -28.94 0.55 -17.65
CA LYS A 125 -27.78 -0.19 -18.15
C LYS A 125 -27.83 -1.65 -17.74
N THR A 126 -27.08 -2.46 -18.46
CA THR A 126 -26.94 -3.90 -18.16
C THR A 126 -26.48 -4.16 -16.71
N SER A 127 -25.64 -3.29 -16.14
CA SER A 127 -25.19 -3.37 -14.75
C SER A 127 -26.29 -3.06 -13.73
N GLU A 128 -27.16 -2.11 -14.03
CA GLU A 128 -28.25 -1.67 -13.14
C GLU A 128 -29.36 -2.71 -13.10
N GLN A 129 -29.74 -3.24 -14.26
CA GLN A 129 -30.65 -4.40 -14.34
C GLN A 129 -30.11 -5.60 -13.54
N ARG A 130 -28.79 -5.83 -13.58
CA ARG A 130 -28.14 -6.87 -12.77
C ARG A 130 -28.22 -6.56 -11.27
N ALA A 131 -27.98 -5.32 -10.86
CA ALA A 131 -28.05 -4.90 -9.47
C ALA A 131 -29.49 -5.04 -8.92
N MET A 132 -30.49 -4.55 -9.66
CA MET A 132 -31.91 -4.70 -9.31
C MET A 132 -32.32 -6.18 -9.22
N ARG A 133 -31.91 -7.01 -10.18
CA ARG A 133 -32.14 -8.46 -10.13
C ARG A 133 -31.51 -9.09 -8.88
N GLN A 134 -30.25 -8.78 -8.58
CA GLN A 134 -29.55 -9.32 -7.41
C GLN A 134 -30.20 -8.87 -6.11
N TYR A 135 -30.61 -7.61 -6.02
CA TYR A 135 -31.33 -7.07 -4.87
C TYR A 135 -32.60 -7.87 -4.60
N VAL A 136 -33.42 -8.13 -5.63
CA VAL A 136 -34.60 -8.98 -5.48
C VAL A 136 -34.24 -10.42 -5.12
N GLN A 137 -33.27 -11.02 -5.79
CA GLN A 137 -32.83 -12.39 -5.48
C GLN A 137 -32.36 -12.55 -4.02
N ASN A 138 -31.80 -11.49 -3.44
CA ASN A 138 -31.36 -11.42 -2.04
C ASN A 138 -32.49 -11.13 -1.04
N GLY A 139 -33.75 -11.07 -1.49
CA GLY A 139 -34.90 -10.85 -0.63
C GLY A 139 -35.47 -9.43 -0.67
N GLY A 140 -34.85 -8.51 -1.42
CA GLY A 140 -35.38 -7.16 -1.66
C GLY A 140 -36.65 -7.18 -2.52
N SER A 141 -37.34 -6.03 -2.60
CA SER A 141 -38.58 -5.92 -3.36
C SER A 141 -38.57 -4.68 -4.25
N ILE A 142 -39.08 -4.77 -5.47
CA ILE A 142 -39.17 -3.60 -6.38
C ILE A 142 -40.62 -3.32 -6.76
N PHE A 143 -41.04 -2.06 -6.77
CA PHE A 143 -42.31 -1.63 -7.33
C PHE A 143 -42.07 -0.81 -8.59
N PHE A 144 -42.51 -1.32 -9.75
CA PHE A 144 -42.46 -0.65 -11.04
C PHE A 144 -43.79 0.04 -11.35
N ILE A 145 -43.74 1.35 -11.56
CA ILE A 145 -44.89 2.19 -11.91
C ILE A 145 -44.62 2.80 -13.29
N ALA A 146 -45.19 2.22 -14.34
CA ALA A 146 -44.95 2.63 -15.72
C ALA A 146 -46.05 3.58 -16.21
N ASP A 147 -45.92 4.01 -17.46
CA ASP A 147 -46.97 4.69 -18.22
C ASP A 147 -47.46 3.85 -19.41
N HIS A 148 -48.37 4.43 -20.17
CA HIS A 148 -48.67 4.02 -21.55
C HIS A 148 -47.45 4.10 -22.50
N TYR A 149 -47.54 3.41 -23.65
CA TYR A 149 -46.61 3.64 -24.77
C TYR A 149 -46.90 5.00 -25.42
N ASN A 150 -45.88 5.71 -25.95
CA ASN A 150 -45.97 7.13 -26.32
C ASN A 150 -46.06 8.11 -25.12
N ALA A 151 -45.36 7.79 -24.03
CA ALA A 151 -45.21 8.60 -22.83
C ALA A 151 -43.78 9.16 -22.62
N ASP A 152 -42.90 9.11 -23.63
CA ASP A 152 -41.56 9.69 -23.63
C ASP A 152 -41.57 11.18 -23.21
N ARG A 153 -41.12 11.47 -21.99
CA ARG A 153 -41.21 12.80 -21.37
C ARG A 153 -40.00 13.69 -21.68
N ASN A 154 -38.85 13.10 -21.97
CA ASN A 154 -37.61 13.84 -22.29
C ASN A 154 -37.29 13.86 -23.80
N LYS A 155 -38.14 13.23 -24.63
CA LYS A 155 -38.04 13.17 -26.10
C LYS A 155 -36.81 12.39 -26.57
N ASN A 156 -36.41 11.34 -25.83
CA ASN A 156 -35.26 10.51 -26.16
C ASN A 156 -35.61 9.20 -26.89
N ARG A 157 -36.89 8.95 -27.17
CA ARG A 157 -37.48 7.75 -27.79
C ARG A 157 -37.67 6.56 -26.86
N TRP A 158 -37.36 6.67 -25.57
CA TRP A 158 -37.60 5.60 -24.60
C TRP A 158 -38.82 5.93 -23.78
N ASP A 159 -39.85 5.08 -23.86
CA ASP A 159 -40.99 5.15 -22.96
C ASP A 159 -40.66 4.44 -21.63
N GLY A 160 -41.27 4.88 -20.52
CA GLY A 160 -41.01 4.30 -19.19
C GLY A 160 -41.27 2.78 -19.12
N SER A 161 -42.32 2.32 -19.80
CA SER A 161 -42.63 0.89 -19.94
C SER A 161 -41.52 0.11 -20.68
N GLU A 162 -40.87 0.72 -21.67
CA GLU A 162 -39.76 0.13 -22.44
C GLU A 162 -38.45 0.12 -21.65
N VAL A 163 -38.18 1.19 -20.92
CA VAL A 163 -37.05 1.27 -19.97
C VAL A 163 -37.14 0.12 -18.98
N PHE A 164 -38.34 -0.10 -18.43
CA PHE A 164 -38.59 -1.20 -17.51
C PHE A 164 -38.46 -2.55 -18.19
N ASN A 165 -39.02 -2.75 -19.37
CA ASN A 165 -38.87 -4.01 -20.11
C ASN A 165 -37.41 -4.31 -20.48
N GLY A 166 -36.57 -3.28 -20.63
CA GLY A 166 -35.14 -3.33 -20.94
C GLY A 166 -34.82 -3.22 -22.43
N TYR A 167 -35.78 -2.83 -23.26
CA TYR A 167 -35.60 -2.70 -24.70
C TYR A 167 -36.69 -1.79 -25.31
N ARG A 168 -36.39 -1.19 -26.45
CA ARG A 168 -37.30 -0.32 -27.20
C ARG A 168 -37.98 -1.05 -28.38
N ARG A 169 -39.27 -0.81 -28.56
CA ARG A 169 -40.10 -1.33 -29.66
C ARG A 169 -39.49 -0.93 -31.00
N GLY A 170 -39.35 -1.89 -31.92
CA GLY A 170 -38.78 -1.63 -33.25
C GLY A 170 -37.28 -1.36 -33.30
N ALA A 171 -36.58 -1.46 -32.15
CA ALA A 171 -35.16 -1.14 -32.00
C ALA A 171 -34.36 -2.24 -31.29
N TRP A 172 -34.85 -3.49 -31.33
CA TRP A 172 -34.21 -4.63 -30.66
C TRP A 172 -32.70 -4.76 -30.96
N ASN A 173 -32.29 -4.70 -32.23
CA ASN A 173 -30.89 -4.90 -32.63
C ASN A 173 -29.98 -3.71 -32.34
N ASP A 174 -30.52 -2.49 -32.27
CA ASP A 174 -29.77 -1.27 -31.94
C ASP A 174 -30.67 -0.37 -31.09
N PRO A 175 -30.52 -0.38 -29.75
CA PRO A 175 -31.32 0.47 -28.86
C PRO A 175 -31.19 1.97 -29.18
N ALA A 176 -30.10 2.38 -29.85
CA ALA A 176 -29.87 3.76 -30.26
C ALA A 176 -30.36 4.06 -31.71
N LYS A 177 -31.13 3.18 -32.33
CA LYS A 177 -31.65 3.37 -33.69
C LYS A 177 -32.38 4.73 -33.83
N GLY A 178 -32.02 5.53 -34.83
CA GLY A 178 -32.66 6.84 -35.05
C GLY A 178 -32.18 7.97 -34.13
N MET A 179 -31.24 7.71 -33.21
CA MET A 179 -30.56 8.74 -32.43
C MET A 179 -29.43 9.41 -33.24
N SER A 180 -29.13 10.67 -32.94
CA SER A 180 -27.95 11.37 -33.43
C SER A 180 -26.65 10.76 -32.88
N ALA A 181 -25.51 11.10 -33.48
CA ALA A 181 -24.22 10.65 -33.00
C ALA A 181 -23.90 11.14 -31.57
N GLU A 182 -24.38 12.33 -31.19
CA GLU A 182 -24.19 12.87 -29.84
C GLU A 182 -25.03 12.11 -28.81
N GLU A 183 -26.31 11.86 -29.11
CA GLU A 183 -27.20 11.06 -28.25
C GLU A 183 -26.64 9.64 -28.05
N LYS A 184 -26.23 8.96 -29.13
CA LYS A 184 -25.68 7.60 -29.07
C LYS A 184 -24.40 7.49 -28.24
N ASN A 185 -23.58 8.53 -28.23
CA ASN A 185 -22.32 8.56 -27.47
C ASN A 185 -22.46 9.16 -26.06
N SER A 186 -23.66 9.64 -25.69
CA SER A 186 -23.93 10.22 -24.38
C SER A 186 -23.72 9.19 -23.26
N ALA A 187 -23.40 9.67 -22.05
CA ALA A 187 -23.22 8.80 -20.88
C ALA A 187 -24.48 7.97 -20.55
N ALA A 188 -25.66 8.50 -20.89
CA ALA A 188 -26.95 7.84 -20.69
C ALA A 188 -27.13 6.60 -21.58
N MET A 189 -26.59 6.61 -22.81
CA MET A 189 -26.70 5.49 -23.76
C MET A 189 -25.54 4.49 -23.71
N GLN A 190 -24.48 4.79 -22.97
CA GLN A 190 -23.37 3.86 -22.78
C GLN A 190 -23.83 2.61 -22.01
N ASP A 191 -23.46 1.42 -22.51
CA ASP A 191 -23.78 0.09 -21.96
C ASP A 191 -25.28 -0.28 -21.90
N VAL A 192 -26.10 0.44 -22.68
CA VAL A 192 -27.50 0.08 -22.93
C VAL A 192 -27.55 -1.00 -24.01
N VAL A 193 -28.14 -2.14 -23.65
CA VAL A 193 -28.32 -3.29 -24.55
C VAL A 193 -29.75 -3.78 -24.40
N SER A 194 -30.42 -4.00 -25.53
CA SER A 194 -31.76 -4.58 -25.53
C SER A 194 -31.76 -5.93 -24.83
N SER A 195 -32.61 -6.05 -23.82
CA SER A 195 -32.84 -7.29 -23.09
C SER A 195 -34.28 -7.36 -22.64
N ASP A 196 -34.91 -8.52 -22.77
CA ASP A 196 -36.27 -8.76 -22.27
C ASP A 196 -36.19 -9.23 -20.80
N TRP A 197 -35.58 -8.39 -19.97
CA TRP A 197 -35.14 -8.80 -18.64
C TRP A 197 -36.29 -8.95 -17.65
N LEU A 198 -37.37 -8.15 -17.75
CA LEU A 198 -38.54 -8.35 -16.90
C LEU A 198 -39.24 -9.68 -17.19
N ALA A 199 -39.41 -10.02 -18.47
CA ALA A 199 -39.96 -11.31 -18.86
C ALA A 199 -39.12 -12.46 -18.29
N THR A 200 -37.81 -12.38 -18.45
CA THR A 200 -36.87 -13.41 -18.00
C THR A 200 -36.87 -13.58 -16.47
N ASN A 201 -36.81 -12.47 -15.74
CA ASN A 201 -36.54 -12.48 -14.29
C ASN A 201 -37.81 -12.46 -13.44
N PHE A 202 -38.91 -11.90 -13.95
CA PHE A 202 -40.18 -11.73 -13.23
C PHE A 202 -41.37 -12.39 -13.93
N GLY A 203 -41.25 -12.82 -15.19
CA GLY A 203 -42.34 -13.48 -15.90
C GLY A 203 -43.43 -12.53 -16.38
N VAL A 204 -43.13 -11.23 -16.49
CA VAL A 204 -44.08 -10.18 -16.85
C VAL A 204 -43.44 -9.18 -17.82
N ARG A 205 -44.27 -8.50 -18.61
CA ARG A 205 -43.86 -7.41 -19.51
C ARG A 205 -44.91 -6.31 -19.51
N PHE A 206 -44.51 -5.04 -19.53
CA PHE A 206 -45.43 -3.94 -19.87
C PHE A 206 -45.74 -4.00 -21.37
N ARG A 207 -47.01 -3.95 -21.75
CA ARG A 207 -47.41 -4.00 -23.16
C ARG A 207 -47.31 -2.61 -23.78
N TYR A 208 -47.22 -2.52 -25.11
CA TYR A 208 -47.16 -1.21 -25.80
C TYR A 208 -48.53 -0.56 -26.01
N ASN A 209 -49.55 -1.03 -25.31
CA ASN A 209 -50.89 -0.51 -25.46
C ASN A 209 -51.07 0.79 -24.65
N ALA A 210 -52.05 1.59 -25.06
CA ALA A 210 -52.33 2.90 -24.50
C ALA A 210 -53.85 3.07 -24.43
N LEU A 211 -54.41 2.67 -23.29
CA LEU A 211 -55.84 2.69 -23.01
C LEU A 211 -56.23 4.04 -22.43
N GLY A 212 -57.48 4.47 -22.61
CA GLY A 212 -57.99 5.76 -22.18
C GLY A 212 -58.29 5.86 -20.68
N ASP A 213 -59.24 6.71 -20.32
CA ASP A 213 -59.65 6.95 -18.93
C ASP A 213 -60.61 5.85 -18.46
N ILE A 214 -60.12 4.91 -17.65
CA ILE A 214 -60.87 3.68 -17.30
C ILE A 214 -60.79 3.39 -15.81
N ASN A 215 -61.93 3.11 -15.18
CA ASN A 215 -61.96 2.57 -13.82
C ASN A 215 -61.79 1.04 -13.85
N ALA A 216 -60.62 0.55 -13.44
CA ALA A 216 -60.31 -0.86 -13.30
C ALA A 216 -61.09 -1.45 -12.12
N ASN A 217 -62.14 -2.21 -12.42
CA ASN A 217 -63.09 -2.73 -11.42
C ASN A 217 -63.14 -4.26 -11.35
N GLN A 218 -62.30 -4.96 -12.12
CA GLN A 218 -62.16 -6.41 -12.01
C GLN A 218 -61.03 -6.72 -11.01
N ILE A 219 -61.39 -6.65 -9.72
CA ILE A 219 -60.45 -6.83 -8.61
C ILE A 219 -60.37 -8.30 -8.21
N THR A 220 -59.17 -8.86 -8.18
CA THR A 220 -58.94 -10.23 -7.68
C THR A 220 -59.21 -10.27 -6.18
N ARG A 221 -59.82 -11.36 -5.70
CA ARG A 221 -60.13 -11.49 -4.26
C ARG A 221 -58.86 -11.35 -3.40
N PRO A 222 -58.93 -10.75 -2.20
CA PRO A 222 -57.75 -10.54 -1.36
C PRO A 222 -56.95 -11.81 -1.06
N ASP A 223 -57.61 -12.95 -0.84
CA ASP A 223 -56.95 -14.23 -0.57
C ASP A 223 -56.23 -14.82 -1.78
N GLN A 224 -56.55 -14.35 -2.99
CA GLN A 224 -55.88 -14.69 -4.25
C GLN A 224 -54.93 -13.58 -4.74
N ALA A 225 -54.81 -12.50 -3.96
CA ALA A 225 -53.98 -11.34 -4.23
C ALA A 225 -53.13 -10.96 -3.01
N PHE A 226 -52.77 -11.93 -2.17
CA PHE A 226 -51.86 -11.76 -1.02
C PHE A 226 -52.29 -10.67 -0.01
N GLY A 227 -53.59 -10.40 0.08
CA GLY A 227 -54.18 -9.33 0.90
C GLY A 227 -54.07 -7.92 0.28
N ILE A 228 -53.40 -7.77 -0.87
CA ILE A 228 -53.14 -6.46 -1.50
C ILE A 228 -54.44 -5.75 -1.86
N THR A 229 -55.43 -6.49 -2.37
CA THR A 229 -56.72 -5.95 -2.80
C THR A 229 -57.73 -5.81 -1.67
N GLU A 230 -57.32 -5.94 -0.41
CA GLU A 230 -58.23 -5.82 0.73
C GLU A 230 -58.86 -4.42 0.79
N GLY A 231 -60.18 -4.39 0.57
CA GLY A 231 -60.98 -3.17 0.55
C GLY A 231 -60.69 -2.23 -0.62
N VAL A 232 -60.15 -2.75 -1.73
CA VAL A 232 -60.04 -2.08 -3.02
C VAL A 232 -61.18 -2.58 -3.91
N SER A 233 -61.97 -1.65 -4.47
CA SER A 233 -63.11 -1.96 -5.34
C SER A 233 -62.91 -1.43 -6.77
N SER A 234 -62.16 -0.34 -6.92
CA SER A 234 -61.82 0.24 -8.21
C SER A 234 -60.47 0.94 -8.13
N VAL A 235 -59.75 0.98 -9.25
CA VAL A 235 -58.50 1.75 -9.41
C VAL A 235 -58.65 2.61 -10.66
N ALA A 236 -58.33 3.89 -10.60
CA ALA A 236 -58.37 4.75 -11.78
C ALA A 236 -57.23 4.42 -12.75
N MET A 237 -57.46 4.60 -14.03
CA MET A 237 -56.44 4.60 -15.07
C MET A 237 -56.67 5.84 -15.93
N HIS A 238 -55.61 6.60 -16.20
CA HIS A 238 -55.63 7.77 -17.08
C HIS A 238 -54.52 7.66 -18.11
N ALA A 239 -54.86 7.21 -19.32
CA ALA A 239 -53.88 6.91 -20.35
C ALA A 239 -52.90 5.82 -19.88
N GLY A 240 -53.33 4.58 -19.61
CA GLY A 240 -52.43 3.54 -19.08
C GLY A 240 -52.02 2.46 -20.07
N SER A 241 -51.03 1.63 -19.70
CA SER A 241 -50.76 0.33 -20.31
C SER A 241 -51.26 -0.82 -19.43
N THR A 242 -51.42 -1.99 -20.04
CA THR A 242 -51.58 -3.26 -19.31
C THR A 242 -50.29 -4.06 -19.33
N LEU A 243 -50.24 -5.12 -18.54
CA LEU A 243 -49.14 -6.07 -18.47
C LEU A 243 -49.50 -7.38 -19.15
N ALA A 244 -48.49 -8.08 -19.64
CA ALA A 244 -48.58 -9.45 -20.08
C ALA A 244 -47.97 -10.40 -19.03
N ILE A 245 -48.73 -11.40 -18.59
CA ILE A 245 -48.20 -12.52 -17.82
C ILE A 245 -47.60 -13.51 -18.81
N LEU A 246 -46.28 -13.71 -18.73
CA LEU A 246 -45.54 -14.62 -19.61
C LEU A 246 -45.21 -15.95 -18.91
N ASP A 247 -44.95 -15.90 -17.61
CA ASP A 247 -44.71 -17.07 -16.76
C ASP A 247 -45.59 -17.00 -15.50
N PRO A 248 -46.76 -17.66 -15.51
CA PRO A 248 -47.68 -17.68 -14.37
C PRO A 248 -47.12 -18.33 -13.11
N THR A 249 -45.98 -19.03 -13.19
CA THR A 249 -45.31 -19.59 -12.00
C THR A 249 -44.51 -18.52 -11.25
N LYS A 250 -44.23 -17.39 -11.91
CA LYS A 250 -43.54 -16.22 -11.34
C LYS A 250 -44.49 -15.05 -11.13
N ALA A 251 -45.34 -14.73 -12.11
CA ALA A 251 -46.18 -13.54 -12.10
C ALA A 251 -47.68 -13.87 -12.05
N LYS A 252 -48.45 -12.94 -11.46
CA LYS A 252 -49.90 -13.02 -11.36
C LYS A 252 -50.53 -11.62 -11.45
N GLY A 253 -51.58 -11.48 -12.24
CA GLY A 253 -52.43 -10.30 -12.26
C GLY A 253 -53.36 -10.23 -11.06
N ILE A 254 -53.59 -9.03 -10.54
CA ILE A 254 -54.43 -8.80 -9.37
C ILE A 254 -55.52 -7.75 -9.58
N VAL A 255 -55.34 -6.83 -10.55
CA VAL A 255 -56.35 -5.86 -10.98
C VAL A 255 -56.44 -5.91 -12.49
N TYR A 256 -57.65 -6.03 -13.02
CA TYR A 256 -57.93 -6.03 -14.45
C TYR A 256 -58.96 -4.95 -14.79
N LEU A 257 -58.94 -4.56 -16.06
CA LEU A 257 -59.88 -3.59 -16.60
C LEU A 257 -61.24 -4.24 -16.89
N PRO A 258 -62.33 -3.47 -16.98
CA PRO A 258 -63.55 -3.97 -17.61
C PRO A 258 -63.32 -4.30 -19.09
N GLN A 259 -64.28 -4.98 -19.73
CA GLN A 259 -64.34 -5.02 -21.20
C GLN A 259 -64.52 -3.60 -21.73
N THR A 260 -63.68 -3.18 -22.69
CA THR A 260 -63.64 -1.79 -23.17
C THR A 260 -63.00 -1.69 -24.56
N ASN A 261 -63.35 -0.63 -25.28
CA ASN A 261 -62.70 -0.17 -26.51
C ASN A 261 -62.21 1.28 -26.37
N ASP A 262 -62.11 1.79 -25.15
CA ASP A 262 -61.67 3.15 -24.86
C ASP A 262 -60.14 3.26 -24.94
N ALA A 263 -59.62 3.49 -26.13
CA ALA A 263 -58.20 3.72 -26.38
C ALA A 263 -57.86 5.20 -26.17
N TRP A 264 -56.65 5.47 -25.68
CA TRP A 264 -56.18 6.85 -25.55
C TRP A 264 -56.12 7.52 -26.93
N ALA A 265 -56.56 8.78 -27.00
CA ALA A 265 -56.73 9.48 -28.28
C ALA A 265 -55.43 9.64 -29.07
N ASN A 266 -54.27 9.61 -28.40
CA ASN A 266 -52.95 9.70 -29.04
C ASN A 266 -52.21 8.34 -29.05
N ALA A 267 -52.92 7.23 -28.86
CA ALA A 267 -52.35 5.90 -29.09
C ALA A 267 -51.81 5.81 -30.51
N VAL A 268 -50.57 5.33 -30.64
CA VAL A 268 -49.84 5.27 -31.92
C VAL A 268 -50.15 4.00 -32.73
N ASP A 269 -50.91 3.08 -32.14
CA ASP A 269 -51.52 1.92 -32.76
C ASP A 269 -52.98 1.75 -32.30
N GLN A 270 -53.52 0.53 -32.33
CA GLN A 270 -54.90 0.23 -31.93
C GLN A 270 -55.24 0.55 -30.45
N GLY A 271 -54.25 0.79 -29.58
CA GLY A 271 -54.43 1.25 -28.20
C GLY A 271 -54.99 0.21 -27.22
N ILE A 272 -55.88 -0.68 -27.66
CA ILE A 272 -56.42 -1.83 -26.93
C ILE A 272 -56.27 -3.06 -27.81
N TYR A 273 -55.70 -4.15 -27.29
CA TYR A 273 -55.25 -5.26 -28.12
C TYR A 273 -56.26 -6.43 -28.15
N ASN A 274 -56.97 -6.68 -27.06
CA ASN A 274 -57.87 -7.82 -26.85
C ASN A 274 -59.24 -7.42 -26.24
N GLY A 275 -59.61 -6.13 -26.28
CA GLY A 275 -60.95 -5.64 -25.86
C GLY A 275 -61.14 -5.46 -24.35
N GLY A 276 -60.06 -5.33 -23.59
CA GLY A 276 -60.11 -5.19 -22.13
C GLY A 276 -60.32 -6.52 -21.38
N GLY A 277 -60.64 -6.46 -20.08
CA GLY A 277 -60.78 -7.64 -19.22
C GLY A 277 -59.48 -8.44 -19.04
N VAL A 278 -59.65 -9.68 -18.59
CA VAL A 278 -58.55 -10.63 -18.37
C VAL A 278 -57.78 -10.94 -19.66
N ALA A 279 -58.43 -10.91 -20.82
CA ALA A 279 -57.79 -11.19 -22.12
C ALA A 279 -56.81 -10.09 -22.55
N GLU A 280 -57.03 -8.85 -22.13
CA GLU A 280 -56.07 -7.75 -22.29
C GLU A 280 -54.83 -7.93 -21.40
N GLY A 281 -54.92 -8.75 -20.36
CA GLY A 281 -53.91 -8.84 -19.32
C GLY A 281 -54.17 -7.86 -18.18
N PRO A 282 -53.47 -8.05 -17.05
CA PRO A 282 -53.69 -7.24 -15.87
C PRO A 282 -53.27 -5.78 -16.04
N TYR A 283 -53.97 -4.89 -15.37
CA TYR A 283 -53.52 -3.52 -15.12
C TYR A 283 -52.48 -3.47 -14.00
N VAL A 284 -52.66 -4.31 -12.96
CA VAL A 284 -51.73 -4.44 -11.84
C VAL A 284 -51.35 -5.90 -11.68
N ALA A 285 -50.05 -6.18 -11.59
CA ALA A 285 -49.51 -7.52 -11.42
C ALA A 285 -48.46 -7.57 -10.29
N VAL A 286 -48.20 -8.76 -9.80
CA VAL A 286 -47.14 -9.06 -8.85
C VAL A 286 -46.32 -10.24 -9.33
N ALA A 287 -45.05 -10.29 -8.96
CA ALA A 287 -44.16 -11.39 -9.32
C ALA A 287 -43.29 -11.83 -8.15
N LYS A 288 -42.95 -13.12 -8.14
CA LYS A 288 -41.98 -13.72 -7.22
C LYS A 288 -40.72 -14.11 -7.97
N SER A 289 -39.56 -13.70 -7.46
CA SER A 289 -38.26 -14.00 -8.07
C SER A 289 -37.22 -14.34 -6.99
N GLY A 290 -37.06 -15.63 -6.71
CA GLY A 290 -36.20 -16.09 -5.62
C GLY A 290 -36.74 -15.67 -4.25
N ALA A 291 -35.86 -15.17 -3.37
CA ALA A 291 -36.26 -14.78 -2.02
C ALA A 291 -37.09 -13.48 -1.98
N GLY A 292 -36.91 -12.58 -2.94
CA GLY A 292 -37.64 -11.31 -3.05
C GLY A 292 -38.81 -11.38 -4.01
N LYS A 293 -39.35 -10.21 -4.40
CA LYS A 293 -40.54 -10.10 -5.25
C LYS A 293 -40.65 -8.72 -5.91
N ALA A 294 -41.61 -8.55 -6.80
CA ALA A 294 -41.87 -7.27 -7.43
C ALA A 294 -43.37 -7.03 -7.65
N ALA A 295 -43.74 -5.76 -7.81
CA ALA A 295 -45.07 -5.33 -8.20
C ALA A 295 -45.00 -4.41 -9.42
N PHE A 296 -46.08 -4.35 -10.17
CA PHE A 296 -46.15 -3.64 -11.44
C PHE A 296 -47.52 -3.00 -11.61
N ILE A 297 -47.55 -1.74 -12.02
CA ILE A 297 -48.75 -1.02 -12.46
C ILE A 297 -48.43 -0.28 -13.75
N GLY A 298 -49.30 -0.39 -14.75
CA GLY A 298 -49.05 0.16 -16.09
C GLY A 298 -49.43 1.64 -16.26
N ASP A 299 -49.63 2.36 -15.17
CA ASP A 299 -50.00 3.78 -15.19
C ASP A 299 -49.48 4.46 -13.92
N SER A 300 -48.95 5.66 -14.07
CA SER A 300 -48.42 6.50 -13.00
C SER A 300 -49.44 7.50 -12.47
N SER A 301 -50.57 7.72 -13.15
CA SER A 301 -51.63 8.60 -12.68
C SER A 301 -52.14 8.26 -11.27
N PRO A 302 -52.30 6.99 -10.85
CA PRO A 302 -52.73 6.65 -9.48
C PRO A 302 -51.76 7.09 -8.36
N VAL A 303 -50.50 7.39 -8.69
CA VAL A 303 -49.51 7.86 -7.71
C VAL A 303 -49.29 9.38 -7.77
N GLU A 304 -49.80 10.06 -8.80
CA GLU A 304 -49.70 11.52 -8.94
C GLU A 304 -50.45 12.25 -7.82
N ASP A 305 -49.87 13.38 -7.39
CA ASP A 305 -50.56 14.44 -6.67
C ASP A 305 -50.34 15.81 -7.34
N ALA A 306 -51.13 16.83 -6.96
CA ALA A 306 -51.10 18.15 -7.59
C ALA A 306 -49.94 19.08 -7.16
N THR A 307 -48.82 18.53 -6.66
CA THR A 307 -47.73 19.31 -6.06
C THR A 307 -46.37 19.21 -6.77
N PRO A 308 -46.30 19.29 -8.12
CA PRO A 308 -45.01 19.15 -8.78
C PRO A 308 -44.05 20.27 -8.38
N LYS A 309 -42.81 19.89 -8.09
CA LYS A 309 -41.80 20.75 -7.46
C LYS A 309 -40.99 21.56 -8.47
N TYR A 310 -40.66 20.98 -9.61
CA TYR A 310 -39.73 21.52 -10.59
C TYR A 310 -40.42 22.03 -11.86
N LEU A 311 -39.73 22.88 -12.61
CA LEU A 311 -40.15 23.31 -13.94
C LEU A 311 -39.71 22.28 -15.00
N ARG A 312 -40.36 22.34 -16.17
CA ARG A 312 -39.99 21.51 -17.32
C ARG A 312 -38.57 21.82 -17.81
N GLU A 313 -37.77 20.79 -18.02
CA GLU A 313 -36.39 20.90 -18.52
C GLU A 313 -36.28 21.53 -19.93
N ASP A 314 -37.27 21.31 -20.79
CA ASP A 314 -37.24 21.74 -22.20
C ASP A 314 -37.83 23.14 -22.45
N THR A 315 -38.73 23.60 -21.58
CA THR A 315 -39.52 24.83 -21.75
C THR A 315 -39.43 25.80 -20.58
N GLY A 316 -39.06 25.33 -19.38
CA GLY A 316 -39.13 26.12 -18.15
C GLY A 316 -40.57 26.41 -17.69
N ALA A 317 -41.57 25.76 -18.31
CA ALA A 317 -42.96 25.92 -17.91
C ALA A 317 -43.25 25.18 -16.59
N LYS A 318 -44.25 25.65 -15.86
CA LYS A 318 -44.77 24.93 -14.69
C LYS A 318 -45.35 23.58 -15.12
N LYS A 319 -45.13 22.58 -14.28
CA LYS A 319 -45.70 21.25 -14.41
C LYS A 319 -47.10 21.21 -13.83
N THR A 320 -47.93 20.32 -14.36
CA THR A 320 -49.30 20.10 -13.90
C THR A 320 -49.56 18.62 -13.93
N THR A 321 -49.82 18.08 -12.75
CA THR A 321 -50.16 16.68 -12.51
C THR A 321 -51.59 16.59 -12.01
N TYR A 322 -52.13 15.39 -12.09
CA TYR A 322 -53.46 15.06 -11.63
C TYR A 322 -53.40 14.54 -10.18
N ASP A 323 -54.44 14.74 -9.37
CA ASP A 323 -54.43 14.29 -7.95
C ASP A 323 -54.96 12.85 -7.84
N GLY A 324 -54.33 11.92 -8.57
CA GLY A 324 -54.79 10.54 -8.74
C GLY A 324 -54.65 9.68 -7.48
N PHE A 325 -53.71 9.99 -6.58
CA PHE A 325 -53.58 9.24 -5.32
C PHE A 325 -54.86 9.24 -4.46
N LYS A 326 -55.69 10.28 -4.60
CA LYS A 326 -56.97 10.43 -3.90
C LYS A 326 -58.18 9.88 -4.66
N GLU A 327 -57.97 9.35 -5.86
CA GLU A 327 -59.03 8.76 -6.65
C GLU A 327 -59.32 7.32 -6.26
N GLN A 328 -60.56 6.92 -6.54
CA GLN A 328 -61.09 5.57 -6.31
C GLN A 328 -60.56 4.96 -4.99
N ASP A 329 -59.87 3.82 -5.07
CA ASP A 329 -59.14 3.21 -3.97
C ASP A 329 -57.62 3.17 -4.25
N ASP A 330 -57.10 4.10 -5.06
CA ASP A 330 -55.74 4.11 -5.61
C ASP A 330 -54.68 4.13 -4.51
N GLY A 331 -54.73 5.15 -3.65
CA GLY A 331 -53.81 5.26 -2.53
C GLY A 331 -53.87 4.07 -1.57
N LYS A 332 -55.03 3.41 -1.45
CA LYS A 332 -55.19 2.21 -0.63
C LYS A 332 -54.50 1.01 -1.26
N LEU A 333 -54.69 0.78 -2.55
CA LEU A 333 -53.98 -0.27 -3.29
C LEU A 333 -52.46 -0.07 -3.18
N LEU A 334 -51.97 1.15 -3.40
CA LEU A 334 -50.54 1.48 -3.37
C LEU A 334 -49.90 1.22 -2.01
N VAL A 335 -50.57 1.65 -0.92
CA VAL A 335 -50.09 1.38 0.45
C VAL A 335 -50.15 -0.12 0.78
N ASN A 336 -51.22 -0.82 0.39
CA ASN A 336 -51.32 -2.27 0.55
C ASN A 336 -50.24 -3.02 -0.23
N MET A 337 -49.90 -2.55 -1.43
CA MET A 337 -48.84 -3.10 -2.26
C MET A 337 -47.50 -3.01 -1.54
N VAL A 338 -47.14 -1.83 -1.02
CA VAL A 338 -45.88 -1.65 -0.27
C VAL A 338 -45.87 -2.45 1.03
N ASN A 339 -47.01 -2.60 1.70
CA ASN A 339 -47.14 -3.49 2.86
C ASN A 339 -46.82 -4.94 2.52
N TRP A 340 -47.34 -5.43 1.39
CA TRP A 340 -46.99 -6.75 0.92
C TRP A 340 -45.50 -6.80 0.55
N LEU A 341 -45.01 -5.89 -0.29
CA LEU A 341 -43.60 -5.83 -0.74
C LEU A 341 -42.58 -5.84 0.42
N SER A 342 -42.88 -5.14 1.51
CA SER A 342 -41.96 -5.01 2.66
C SER A 342 -41.95 -6.24 3.58
N ASN A 343 -42.96 -7.11 3.50
CA ASN A 343 -43.02 -8.34 4.29
C ASN A 343 -42.21 -9.45 3.61
N LYS A 344 -41.37 -10.17 4.33
CA LYS A 344 -40.62 -11.30 3.77
C LYS A 344 -41.44 -12.59 3.89
N GLU A 345 -41.49 -13.37 2.82
CA GLU A 345 -42.14 -14.70 2.82
C GLU A 345 -41.12 -15.83 2.68
N SER A 346 -41.53 -17.04 3.09
CA SER A 346 -40.71 -18.23 3.00
C SER A 346 -40.72 -18.93 1.65
N TYR A 347 -41.71 -18.64 0.79
CA TYR A 347 -41.81 -19.24 -0.54
C TYR A 347 -40.93 -18.49 -1.55
N THR A 348 -40.53 -19.16 -2.62
CA THR A 348 -39.67 -18.61 -3.69
C THR A 348 -40.30 -18.67 -5.08
N SER A 349 -41.45 -19.34 -5.21
CA SER A 349 -42.28 -19.40 -6.42
C SER A 349 -43.75 -19.29 -6.04
N LEU A 350 -44.60 -18.76 -6.95
CA LEU A 350 -46.04 -18.72 -6.73
C LEU A 350 -46.68 -20.12 -6.66
N THR A 351 -46.02 -21.14 -7.23
CA THR A 351 -46.47 -22.55 -7.17
C THR A 351 -46.44 -23.14 -5.75
N GLU A 352 -45.67 -22.54 -4.84
CA GLU A 352 -45.53 -22.99 -3.45
C GLU A 352 -46.61 -22.40 -2.54
N VAL A 353 -47.40 -21.43 -3.02
CA VAL A 353 -48.43 -20.77 -2.23
C VAL A 353 -49.69 -21.63 -2.22
N SER A 354 -50.00 -22.20 -1.06
CA SER A 354 -51.15 -23.10 -0.90
C SER A 354 -52.47 -22.41 -1.24
N GLY A 355 -53.26 -23.01 -2.13
CA GLY A 355 -54.58 -22.50 -2.51
C GLY A 355 -54.56 -21.32 -3.49
N LEU A 356 -53.39 -20.91 -3.99
CA LEU A 356 -53.27 -19.86 -5.00
C LEU A 356 -53.64 -20.39 -6.39
N GLN A 357 -54.56 -19.72 -7.06
CA GLN A 357 -54.88 -19.96 -8.46
C GLN A 357 -53.91 -19.18 -9.36
N LEU A 358 -53.05 -19.90 -10.07
CA LEU A 358 -52.14 -19.29 -11.05
C LEU A 358 -52.91 -18.78 -12.27
N ASP A 359 -52.40 -17.71 -12.87
CA ASP A 359 -52.94 -17.14 -14.10
C ASP A 359 -52.65 -18.04 -15.31
N GLN A 360 -53.21 -17.67 -16.46
CA GLN A 360 -52.78 -18.19 -17.75
C GLN A 360 -51.87 -17.17 -18.43
N PRO A 361 -50.93 -17.60 -19.30
CA PRO A 361 -50.15 -16.66 -20.08
C PRO A 361 -51.08 -15.75 -20.90
N THR A 362 -50.80 -14.45 -20.89
CA THR A 362 -51.53 -13.46 -21.69
C THR A 362 -51.32 -13.74 -23.17
N ALA A 363 -52.39 -13.70 -23.96
CA ALA A 363 -52.30 -13.87 -25.40
C ALA A 363 -51.66 -12.62 -26.03
N LEU A 364 -50.48 -12.79 -26.63
CA LEU A 364 -49.73 -11.71 -27.28
C LEU A 364 -49.98 -11.68 -28.79
N LEU A 365 -50.00 -10.49 -29.34
CA LEU A 365 -49.95 -10.25 -30.78
C LEU A 365 -48.52 -10.45 -31.30
N PRO A 366 -48.31 -10.83 -32.58
CA PRO A 366 -46.98 -11.10 -33.10
C PRO A 366 -45.98 -9.95 -32.96
N PHE A 367 -46.43 -8.69 -33.02
CA PHE A 367 -45.56 -7.52 -32.89
C PHE A 367 -45.17 -7.22 -31.44
N GLU A 368 -45.81 -7.86 -30.46
CA GLU A 368 -45.45 -7.71 -29.04
C GLU A 368 -44.16 -8.47 -28.72
N GLU A 369 -43.76 -9.42 -29.56
CA GLU A 369 -42.47 -10.10 -29.45
C GLU A 369 -41.32 -9.10 -29.72
N PRO A 370 -40.36 -8.92 -28.80
CA PRO A 370 -39.37 -7.84 -28.87
C PRO A 370 -38.59 -7.82 -30.19
N THR A 371 -38.15 -9.01 -30.64
CA THR A 371 -37.35 -9.17 -31.87
C THR A 371 -38.14 -8.95 -33.16
N ALA A 372 -39.46 -9.14 -33.12
CA ALA A 372 -40.37 -8.95 -34.24
C ALA A 372 -41.10 -7.60 -34.20
N SER A 373 -40.94 -6.85 -33.11
CA SER A 373 -41.57 -5.56 -32.93
C SER A 373 -41.09 -4.55 -33.97
N THR A 374 -41.99 -3.64 -34.36
CA THR A 374 -41.70 -2.53 -35.26
C THR A 374 -42.21 -1.24 -34.64
N GLU A 375 -41.51 -0.16 -34.98
CA GLU A 375 -41.90 1.21 -34.65
C GLU A 375 -43.14 1.59 -35.48
N PRO A 376 -44.31 1.86 -34.86
CA PRO A 376 -45.55 2.09 -35.60
C PRO A 376 -45.57 3.45 -36.32
N GLN A 377 -44.89 4.47 -35.76
CA GLN A 377 -44.63 5.75 -36.42
C GLN A 377 -43.26 6.30 -35.96
N PRO A 378 -42.62 7.21 -36.71
CA PRO A 378 -41.27 7.70 -36.38
C PRO A 378 -41.16 8.42 -35.03
N GLU A 379 -40.14 8.05 -34.24
CA GLU A 379 -39.80 8.58 -32.93
C GLU A 379 -38.59 9.55 -32.97
N PRO A 380 -38.53 10.58 -32.09
CA PRO A 380 -39.46 10.82 -30.98
C PRO A 380 -40.77 11.41 -31.51
N TRP A 381 -41.88 11.07 -30.84
CA TRP A 381 -43.23 11.47 -31.22
C TRP A 381 -43.41 12.99 -31.32
N ALA A 382 -42.61 13.73 -30.54
CA ALA A 382 -42.43 15.17 -30.67
C ALA A 382 -40.94 15.52 -30.71
N ALA A 383 -40.56 16.40 -31.64
CA ALA A 383 -39.18 16.86 -31.73
C ALA A 383 -38.74 17.61 -30.44
N PRO A 384 -37.49 17.41 -29.98
CA PRO A 384 -36.89 18.23 -28.94
C PRO A 384 -36.91 19.72 -29.30
N ASN A 385 -37.14 20.59 -28.31
CA ASN A 385 -37.08 22.04 -28.53
C ASN A 385 -35.66 22.44 -28.94
N ALA A 386 -35.53 23.50 -29.75
CA ALA A 386 -34.22 23.99 -30.16
C ALA A 386 -33.32 24.30 -28.95
N GLY A 387 -32.13 23.69 -28.94
CA GLY A 387 -31.14 23.86 -27.87
C GLY A 387 -31.35 22.99 -26.63
N TYR A 388 -32.42 22.19 -26.56
CA TYR A 388 -32.64 21.22 -25.48
C TYR A 388 -32.01 19.86 -25.85
N LYS A 389 -31.19 19.32 -24.95
CA LYS A 389 -30.53 18.02 -25.07
C LYS A 389 -30.83 17.20 -23.81
N TRP A 390 -31.66 16.17 -23.92
CA TRP A 390 -32.10 15.33 -22.80
C TRP A 390 -30.96 14.68 -22.01
N TYR A 391 -29.80 14.50 -22.63
CA TYR A 391 -28.59 13.91 -22.02
C TYR A 391 -27.58 14.93 -21.49
N ASP A 392 -27.86 16.24 -21.60
CA ASP A 392 -26.96 17.31 -21.15
C ASP A 392 -27.73 18.37 -20.34
N ARG A 393 -27.59 18.28 -19.02
CA ARG A 393 -28.28 19.15 -18.05
C ARG A 393 -27.90 20.63 -18.15
N ASN A 394 -26.78 20.97 -18.81
CA ASN A 394 -26.45 22.37 -19.07
C ASN A 394 -27.43 23.03 -20.06
N THR A 395 -28.19 22.22 -20.79
CA THR A 395 -29.23 22.70 -21.69
C THR A 395 -30.59 22.88 -21.02
N PHE A 396 -30.74 22.41 -19.77
CA PHE A 396 -32.01 22.41 -19.06
C PHE A 396 -32.39 23.82 -18.61
N LYS A 397 -33.67 24.16 -18.73
CA LYS A 397 -34.17 25.50 -18.39
C LYS A 397 -34.06 25.77 -16.88
N PRO A 398 -33.77 27.03 -16.47
CA PRO A 398 -33.69 27.38 -15.05
C PRO A 398 -34.93 26.94 -14.28
N GLY A 399 -34.73 26.42 -13.07
CA GLY A 399 -35.82 25.92 -12.22
C GLY A 399 -36.28 24.49 -12.50
N SER A 400 -35.72 23.83 -13.52
CA SER A 400 -35.83 22.38 -13.69
C SER A 400 -34.76 21.64 -12.88
N TYR A 401 -35.07 20.41 -12.48
CA TYR A 401 -34.17 19.58 -11.67
C TYR A 401 -32.83 19.35 -12.40
N GLY A 402 -31.73 19.59 -11.69
CA GLY A 402 -30.38 19.46 -12.24
C GLY A 402 -29.94 20.59 -13.20
N SER A 403 -30.76 21.63 -13.42
CA SER A 403 -30.34 22.81 -14.17
C SER A 403 -29.28 23.61 -13.41
N SER A 404 -28.19 23.96 -14.08
CA SER A 404 -27.13 24.81 -13.53
C SER A 404 -27.51 26.29 -13.49
N ALA A 405 -28.64 26.68 -14.09
CA ALA A 405 -29.08 28.06 -14.23
C ALA A 405 -30.04 28.49 -13.10
N VAL A 406 -29.85 29.71 -12.59
CA VAL A 406 -30.66 30.30 -11.51
C VAL A 406 -32.07 30.61 -12.01
N ALA A 407 -33.08 30.11 -11.31
CA ALA A 407 -34.48 30.44 -11.60
C ALA A 407 -34.79 31.84 -11.06
N ALA A 408 -35.06 32.81 -11.93
CA ALA A 408 -35.55 34.11 -11.51
C ALA A 408 -37.01 33.98 -11.05
N ASN A 409 -37.29 34.32 -9.79
CA ASN A 409 -38.64 34.44 -9.24
C ASN A 409 -38.97 35.93 -9.05
N PRO A 410 -39.29 36.66 -10.12
CA PRO A 410 -39.43 38.12 -10.05
C PRO A 410 -40.55 38.54 -9.11
N VAL A 411 -40.23 39.49 -8.23
CA VAL A 411 -41.17 40.15 -7.32
C VAL A 411 -41.46 41.54 -7.87
N TYR A 412 -42.71 41.81 -8.21
CA TYR A 412 -43.12 43.11 -8.75
C TYR A 412 -43.67 44.02 -7.64
N SER A 413 -43.38 45.31 -7.72
CA SER A 413 -43.89 46.33 -6.80
C SER A 413 -44.23 47.65 -7.52
N PHE A 414 -45.03 48.48 -6.86
CA PHE A 414 -45.30 49.85 -7.29
C PHE A 414 -44.81 50.83 -6.22
N VAL A 415 -44.19 51.93 -6.65
CA VAL A 415 -43.96 53.10 -5.79
C VAL A 415 -44.81 54.25 -6.31
N HIS A 416 -45.71 54.74 -5.47
CA HIS A 416 -46.60 55.85 -5.77
C HIS A 416 -47.02 56.55 -4.47
N GLN A 417 -47.49 57.79 -4.57
CA GLN A 417 -48.08 58.50 -3.43
C GLN A 417 -49.35 57.80 -2.91
N ALA A 418 -49.67 57.94 -1.62
CA ALA A 418 -50.73 57.17 -0.97
C ALA A 418 -52.13 57.36 -1.58
N THR A 419 -52.44 58.57 -2.04
CA THR A 419 -53.66 58.90 -2.79
C THR A 419 -53.26 59.46 -4.14
N LEU A 420 -53.71 58.85 -5.24
CA LEU A 420 -53.31 59.24 -6.57
C LEU A 420 -54.08 60.49 -7.04
N PRO A 421 -53.40 61.50 -7.62
CA PRO A 421 -54.04 62.70 -8.15
C PRO A 421 -55.02 62.38 -9.28
N ASN A 422 -56.17 63.05 -9.27
CA ASN A 422 -57.17 62.92 -10.34
C ASN A 422 -57.33 64.17 -11.22
N ALA A 423 -56.60 65.25 -10.91
CA ALA A 423 -56.66 66.54 -11.58
C ALA A 423 -55.30 67.01 -12.13
N GLU A 424 -54.22 66.27 -11.87
CA GLU A 424 -52.85 66.60 -12.30
C GLU A 424 -52.17 65.36 -12.91
N GLU A 425 -51.11 65.58 -13.69
CA GLU A 425 -50.20 64.52 -14.11
C GLU A 425 -49.29 64.16 -12.93
N PHE A 426 -49.04 62.88 -12.73
CA PHE A 426 -48.17 62.37 -11.66
C PHE A 426 -47.34 61.20 -12.15
N GLN A 427 -46.40 60.72 -11.35
CA GLN A 427 -45.60 59.55 -11.67
C GLN A 427 -45.91 58.37 -10.75
N ILE A 428 -45.77 57.18 -11.33
CA ILE A 428 -45.68 55.91 -10.60
C ILE A 428 -44.41 55.21 -11.04
N ARG A 429 -43.73 54.52 -10.13
CA ARG A 429 -42.62 53.62 -10.45
C ARG A 429 -43.13 52.19 -10.47
N VAL A 430 -42.90 51.48 -11.56
CA VAL A 430 -42.99 50.01 -11.60
C VAL A 430 -41.61 49.48 -11.27
N ALA A 431 -41.48 48.72 -10.19
CA ALA A 431 -40.23 48.06 -9.83
C ALA A 431 -40.37 46.55 -9.90
N ALA A 432 -39.28 45.88 -10.23
CA ALA A 432 -39.15 44.44 -10.25
C ALA A 432 -37.84 44.05 -9.58
N ASP A 433 -37.95 43.24 -8.53
CA ASP A 433 -36.83 42.65 -7.81
C ASP A 433 -36.70 41.18 -8.19
N GLN A 434 -35.53 40.57 -7.97
CA GLN A 434 -35.28 39.15 -8.30
C GLN A 434 -35.51 38.80 -9.78
N LEU A 435 -35.40 39.80 -10.67
CA LEU A 435 -35.20 39.52 -12.09
C LEU A 435 -33.82 38.87 -12.28
N ALA A 436 -33.64 38.16 -13.39
CA ALA A 436 -32.32 37.70 -13.75
C ALA A 436 -31.38 38.92 -13.89
N PRO A 437 -30.25 38.97 -13.18
CA PRO A 437 -29.32 40.09 -13.22
C PRO A 437 -28.92 40.50 -14.63
N ASN A 438 -28.83 41.80 -14.90
CA ASN A 438 -28.42 42.37 -16.20
C ASN A 438 -29.29 41.96 -17.40
N THR A 439 -30.53 41.51 -17.16
CA THR A 439 -31.44 41.11 -18.24
C THR A 439 -32.51 42.16 -18.51
N THR A 440 -32.98 42.23 -19.76
CA THR A 440 -34.14 43.03 -20.14
C THR A 440 -35.35 42.13 -20.31
N VAL A 441 -36.40 42.40 -19.54
CA VAL A 441 -37.69 41.72 -19.65
C VAL A 441 -38.69 42.67 -20.30
N SER A 442 -39.39 42.20 -21.33
CA SER A 442 -40.29 43.01 -22.16
C SER A 442 -41.75 42.56 -22.03
N GLY A 443 -42.65 43.39 -22.56
CA GLY A 443 -44.08 43.09 -22.66
C GLY A 443 -44.91 43.56 -21.46
N PHE A 444 -44.34 44.42 -20.61
CA PHE A 444 -45.04 44.97 -19.46
C PHE A 444 -46.06 46.02 -19.87
N SER A 445 -47.21 46.06 -19.19
CA SER A 445 -48.19 47.14 -19.34
C SER A 445 -48.87 47.45 -18.01
N ALA A 446 -49.11 48.72 -17.73
CA ALA A 446 -49.71 49.19 -16.48
C ALA A 446 -51.02 49.95 -16.74
N GLY A 447 -52.01 49.82 -15.87
CA GLY A 447 -53.30 50.50 -16.00
C GLY A 447 -54.00 50.70 -14.67
N ILE A 448 -54.90 51.69 -14.60
CA ILE A 448 -55.73 51.98 -13.43
C ILE A 448 -57.20 51.90 -13.81
N TYR A 449 -57.98 51.15 -13.03
CA TYR A 449 -59.40 50.90 -13.31
C TYR A 449 -60.27 50.95 -12.05
N LEU A 450 -61.56 51.24 -12.25
CA LEU A 450 -62.57 51.22 -11.20
C LEU A 450 -63.16 49.82 -11.02
N THR A 451 -63.90 49.62 -9.93
CA THR A 451 -64.76 48.44 -9.74
C THR A 451 -65.64 48.20 -10.97
N GLY A 452 -65.58 46.99 -11.54
CA GLY A 452 -66.23 46.65 -12.82
C GLY A 452 -65.29 46.69 -14.05
N GLY A 453 -64.02 47.06 -13.88
CA GLY A 453 -62.98 46.91 -14.92
C GLY A 453 -62.78 48.10 -15.86
N THR A 454 -63.56 49.18 -15.71
CA THR A 454 -63.45 50.40 -16.54
C THR A 454 -62.11 51.10 -16.32
N GLN A 455 -61.30 51.20 -17.38
CA GLN A 455 -60.01 51.90 -17.35
C GLN A 455 -60.21 53.42 -17.26
N VAL A 456 -59.45 54.06 -16.38
CA VAL A 456 -59.57 55.50 -16.08
C VAL A 456 -58.23 56.23 -16.14
N ALA A 457 -57.11 55.54 -16.41
CA ALA A 457 -55.81 56.15 -16.60
C ALA A 457 -55.40 56.19 -18.07
N MET A 458 -54.58 57.18 -18.41
CA MET A 458 -53.66 57.14 -19.54
C MET A 458 -52.24 57.15 -18.99
N VAL A 459 -51.35 56.38 -19.61
CA VAL A 459 -49.91 56.40 -19.35
C VAL A 459 -49.21 56.98 -20.56
N ARG A 460 -48.31 57.93 -20.35
CA ARG A 460 -47.60 58.61 -21.42
C ARG A 460 -46.68 57.63 -22.15
N ASN A 461 -46.68 57.67 -23.48
CA ASN A 461 -45.81 56.83 -24.30
C ASN A 461 -44.34 57.27 -24.16
N ALA A 462 -43.41 56.38 -24.51
CA ALA A 462 -41.97 56.66 -24.49
C ALA A 462 -41.55 57.83 -25.40
N ASP A 463 -42.32 58.12 -26.46
CA ASP A 463 -42.13 59.27 -27.35
C ASP A 463 -42.68 60.59 -26.78
N GLY A 464 -43.24 60.57 -25.57
CA GLY A 464 -43.85 61.71 -24.91
C GLY A 464 -45.28 62.04 -25.37
N THR A 465 -45.90 61.24 -26.23
CA THR A 465 -47.30 61.42 -26.62
C THR A 465 -48.26 60.79 -25.62
N TRP A 466 -49.52 61.25 -25.61
CA TRP A 466 -50.60 60.61 -24.84
C TRP A 466 -51.40 59.66 -25.75
N PRO A 467 -51.79 58.46 -25.29
CA PRO A 467 -52.65 57.56 -26.05
C PRO A 467 -54.05 58.15 -26.29
N ALA A 468 -54.71 57.70 -27.36
CA ALA A 468 -56.01 58.24 -27.80
C ALA A 468 -57.19 57.87 -26.88
N SER A 469 -57.05 56.84 -26.05
CA SER A 469 -58.09 56.35 -25.14
C SER A 469 -57.51 55.95 -23.78
N TYR A 470 -58.39 55.89 -22.76
CA TYR A 470 -58.03 55.38 -21.43
C TYR A 470 -57.86 53.87 -21.50
N GLY A 471 -56.79 53.35 -20.92
CA GLY A 471 -56.39 51.96 -21.09
C GLY A 471 -55.11 51.60 -20.35
N TYR A 472 -54.65 50.37 -20.57
CA TYR A 472 -53.28 49.98 -20.21
C TYR A 472 -52.28 50.78 -21.07
N SER A 473 -51.09 50.99 -20.53
CA SER A 473 -49.96 51.58 -21.24
C SER A 473 -49.60 50.80 -22.49
N SER A 474 -48.87 51.44 -23.41
CA SER A 474 -48.07 50.71 -24.40
C SER A 474 -47.10 49.75 -23.70
N ALA A 475 -46.71 48.69 -24.41
CA ALA A 475 -45.78 47.71 -23.88
C ALA A 475 -44.43 48.38 -23.58
N PHE A 476 -43.87 48.14 -22.38
CA PHE A 476 -42.56 48.61 -21.98
C PHE A 476 -41.69 47.44 -21.47
N SER A 477 -40.42 47.75 -21.23
CA SER A 477 -39.42 46.80 -20.76
C SER A 477 -38.79 47.28 -19.46
N LEU A 478 -38.32 46.34 -18.66
CA LEU A 478 -37.53 46.57 -17.44
C LEU A 478 -36.16 45.93 -17.64
N THR A 479 -35.09 46.70 -17.45
CA THR A 479 -33.71 46.19 -17.47
C THR A 479 -33.21 46.10 -16.04
N ALA A 480 -32.94 44.87 -15.60
CA ALA A 480 -32.41 44.60 -14.29
C ALA A 480 -30.95 45.00 -14.19
N ASP A 481 -30.57 45.56 -13.06
CA ASP A 481 -29.18 45.70 -12.65
C ASP A 481 -28.59 44.34 -12.25
N GLN A 482 -27.35 44.35 -11.76
CA GLN A 482 -26.66 43.12 -11.34
C GLN A 482 -27.27 42.43 -10.11
N ASN A 483 -28.14 43.12 -9.36
CA ASN A 483 -28.84 42.58 -8.19
C ASN A 483 -30.23 42.05 -8.58
N GLY A 484 -30.57 42.07 -9.86
CA GLY A 484 -31.91 41.69 -10.32
C GLY A 484 -32.97 42.75 -10.02
N HIS A 485 -32.57 44.00 -9.73
CA HIS A 485 -33.48 45.12 -9.51
C HIS A 485 -33.64 45.94 -10.79
N ALA A 486 -34.88 46.18 -11.20
CA ALA A 486 -35.21 47.03 -12.33
C ALA A 486 -36.36 47.96 -11.95
N PHE A 487 -36.42 49.14 -12.56
CA PHE A 487 -37.60 49.99 -12.46
C PHE A 487 -37.87 50.79 -13.74
N ALA A 488 -39.12 51.22 -13.90
CA ALA A 488 -39.54 52.18 -14.90
C ALA A 488 -40.50 53.21 -14.27
N ASP A 489 -40.20 54.48 -14.48
CA ASP A 489 -41.07 55.58 -14.06
C ASP A 489 -42.05 55.92 -15.18
N LEU A 490 -43.33 55.85 -14.86
CA LEU A 490 -44.44 56.06 -15.77
C LEU A 490 -45.18 57.34 -15.39
N THR A 491 -45.32 58.27 -16.34
CA THR A 491 -46.17 59.44 -16.18
C THR A 491 -47.62 59.08 -16.47
N VAL A 492 -48.52 59.37 -15.53
CA VAL A 492 -49.92 58.97 -15.53
C VAL A 492 -50.80 60.20 -15.41
N ARG A 493 -51.97 60.16 -16.09
CA ARG A 493 -53.08 61.08 -15.84
C ARG A 493 -54.39 60.32 -15.74
N ILE A 494 -55.29 60.79 -14.89
CA ILE A 494 -56.61 60.19 -14.68
C ILE A 494 -57.68 60.93 -15.49
N LYS A 495 -58.71 60.20 -15.91
CA LYS A 495 -59.91 60.76 -16.53
C LYS A 495 -60.53 61.83 -15.61
N PRO A 496 -60.69 63.08 -16.08
CA PRO A 496 -61.26 64.15 -15.27
C PRO A 496 -62.61 63.77 -14.63
N GLY A 497 -62.78 64.13 -13.36
CA GLY A 497 -63.99 63.83 -12.59
C GLY A 497 -64.03 62.42 -11.96
N THR A 498 -62.98 61.61 -12.10
CA THR A 498 -62.91 60.27 -11.49
C THR A 498 -62.36 60.34 -10.07
N SER A 499 -63.07 59.81 -9.07
CA SER A 499 -62.62 59.78 -7.67
C SER A 499 -63.06 58.47 -6.99
N GLY A 500 -62.44 58.13 -5.86
CA GLY A 500 -62.79 56.96 -5.04
C GLY A 500 -61.87 55.76 -5.25
N ALA A 501 -62.32 54.58 -4.81
CA ALA A 501 -61.54 53.35 -4.86
C ALA A 501 -61.29 52.89 -6.30
N ALA A 502 -60.04 52.51 -6.59
CA ALA A 502 -59.59 52.01 -7.87
C ALA A 502 -58.54 50.90 -7.66
N SER A 503 -58.05 50.33 -8.75
CA SER A 503 -56.99 49.33 -8.74
C SER A 503 -55.93 49.67 -9.77
N LEU A 504 -54.66 49.65 -9.34
CA LEU A 504 -53.48 49.78 -10.18
C LEU A 504 -52.97 48.37 -10.51
N ARG A 505 -52.82 48.04 -11.79
CA ARG A 505 -52.44 46.68 -12.21
C ARG A 505 -51.25 46.69 -13.17
N LEU A 506 -50.33 45.77 -12.93
CA LEU A 506 -49.24 45.39 -13.83
C LEU A 506 -49.59 44.09 -14.55
N ARG A 507 -49.32 44.05 -15.84
CA ARG A 507 -49.42 42.86 -16.69
C ARG A 507 -48.13 42.64 -17.45
N GLN A 508 -47.91 41.39 -17.89
CA GLN A 508 -46.91 41.06 -18.90
C GLN A 508 -47.54 40.16 -19.95
N ASN A 509 -47.43 40.54 -21.23
CA ASN A 509 -48.01 39.82 -22.37
C ASN A 509 -49.51 39.49 -22.17
N GLY A 510 -50.24 40.36 -21.47
CA GLY A 510 -51.67 40.18 -21.16
C GLY A 510 -51.97 39.46 -19.84
N ASN A 511 -51.02 38.72 -19.26
CA ASN A 511 -51.19 38.03 -17.98
C ASN A 511 -51.05 38.98 -16.79
N ASN A 512 -51.87 38.81 -15.75
CA ASN A 512 -51.82 39.66 -14.56
C ASN A 512 -50.62 39.27 -13.68
N LEU A 513 -49.78 40.25 -13.31
CA LEU A 513 -48.63 40.04 -12.44
C LEU A 513 -48.87 40.58 -11.02
N LYS A 514 -49.38 41.81 -10.89
CA LYS A 514 -49.68 42.44 -9.60
C LYS A 514 -50.87 43.39 -9.72
N THR A 515 -51.68 43.47 -8.67
CA THR A 515 -52.76 44.45 -8.55
C THR A 515 -52.74 45.02 -7.14
N ASP A 516 -52.64 46.33 -7.03
CA ASP A 516 -52.73 47.07 -5.76
C ASP A 516 -54.02 47.89 -5.72
N ALA A 517 -54.67 47.90 -4.55
CA ALA A 517 -55.81 48.77 -4.29
C ALA A 517 -55.30 50.21 -4.07
N VAL A 518 -55.89 51.18 -4.78
CA VAL A 518 -55.50 52.59 -4.71
C VAL A 518 -56.74 53.48 -4.59
N THR A 519 -56.55 54.72 -4.13
CA THR A 519 -57.64 55.73 -4.05
C THR A 519 -57.30 56.92 -4.93
N LEU A 520 -58.29 57.40 -5.69
CA LEU A 520 -58.19 58.58 -6.55
C LEU A 520 -58.87 59.78 -5.88
N ALA A 521 -58.17 60.92 -5.76
CA ALA A 521 -58.74 62.16 -5.24
C ALA A 521 -58.07 63.40 -5.83
N ASN A 522 -58.68 64.57 -5.56
CA ASN A 522 -58.10 65.85 -5.96
C ASN A 522 -57.04 66.29 -4.94
N VAL A 523 -55.83 65.77 -5.11
CA VAL A 523 -54.64 66.08 -4.32
C VAL A 523 -53.50 66.50 -5.26
N PRO A 524 -52.55 67.35 -4.82
CA PRO A 524 -51.39 67.71 -5.63
C PRO A 524 -50.51 66.49 -5.95
N ALA A 525 -49.83 66.53 -7.09
CA ALA A 525 -48.82 65.52 -7.43
C ALA A 525 -47.55 65.68 -6.56
N GLU A 526 -47.09 64.57 -5.98
CA GLU A 526 -45.84 64.48 -5.22
C GLU A 526 -44.73 63.87 -6.08
N PRO A 527 -43.46 64.33 -5.98
CA PRO A 527 -42.34 63.71 -6.67
C PRO A 527 -42.06 62.31 -6.12
N LEU A 528 -41.62 61.39 -7.00
CA LEU A 528 -41.12 60.08 -6.57
C LEU A 528 -39.83 60.24 -5.75
N PRO A 529 -39.55 59.35 -4.77
CA PRO A 529 -38.27 59.34 -4.06
C PRO A 529 -37.04 59.21 -4.99
N GLU A 530 -35.95 59.93 -4.68
CA GLU A 530 -34.67 59.87 -5.41
C GLU A 530 -34.02 58.47 -5.33
N VAL A 531 -33.25 58.10 -6.38
CA VAL A 531 -32.46 56.85 -6.47
C VAL A 531 -30.97 57.20 -6.28
N PRO A 532 -30.24 56.70 -5.27
CA PRO A 532 -28.82 57.03 -5.07
C PRO A 532 -27.91 56.44 -6.16
N ASP A 533 -26.85 57.17 -6.55
CA ASP A 533 -25.76 56.66 -7.41
C ASP A 533 -24.65 56.02 -6.54
N PRO A 534 -24.36 54.70 -6.65
CA PRO A 534 -23.68 53.98 -5.56
C PRO A 534 -22.16 53.81 -5.70
N ILE A 535 -21.44 54.35 -6.70
CA ILE A 535 -20.00 53.98 -6.91
C ILE A 535 -19.00 55.05 -6.37
N PRO A 536 -18.29 54.82 -5.24
CA PRO A 536 -17.24 55.70 -4.73
C PRO A 536 -15.92 55.63 -5.51
N ALA A 537 -15.04 56.63 -5.35
CA ALA A 537 -13.70 56.64 -5.95
C ALA A 537 -12.77 55.56 -5.34
N ALA A 538 -11.79 55.08 -6.12
CA ALA A 538 -10.84 54.06 -5.67
C ALA A 538 -9.89 54.59 -4.58
N ILE A 539 -9.71 53.81 -3.51
CA ILE A 539 -8.81 54.08 -2.38
C ILE A 539 -7.84 52.90 -2.16
N PRO A 540 -6.68 53.12 -1.51
CA PRO A 540 -5.77 52.04 -1.14
C PRO A 540 -6.42 51.02 -0.20
N VAL A 541 -6.02 49.75 -0.30
CA VAL A 541 -6.55 48.65 0.53
C VAL A 541 -6.43 48.93 2.03
N THR A 542 -5.32 49.52 2.48
CA THR A 542 -5.14 49.93 3.88
C THR A 542 -6.17 50.96 4.35
N GLN A 543 -6.56 51.91 3.50
CA GLN A 543 -7.62 52.86 3.82
C GLN A 543 -8.99 52.17 3.86
N ALA A 544 -9.27 51.26 2.92
CA ALA A 544 -10.50 50.48 2.93
C ALA A 544 -10.65 49.66 4.22
N ARG A 545 -9.56 49.00 4.68
CA ARG A 545 -9.54 48.25 5.95
C ARG A 545 -9.79 49.10 7.19
N SER A 546 -9.53 50.41 7.13
CA SER A 546 -9.82 51.33 8.24
C SER A 546 -11.26 51.86 8.27
N LYS A 547 -12.08 51.57 7.25
CA LYS A 547 -13.48 52.01 7.21
C LYS A 547 -14.35 51.15 8.13
N PRO A 548 -15.38 51.73 8.78
CA PRO A 548 -16.37 50.95 9.53
C PRO A 548 -17.02 49.88 8.66
N SER A 549 -17.45 48.76 9.25
CA SER A 549 -18.26 47.75 8.58
C SER A 549 -19.51 48.36 7.95
N GLY A 550 -19.93 47.86 6.78
CA GLY A 550 -21.03 48.36 5.96
C GLY A 550 -20.68 49.58 5.10
N THR A 551 -19.41 50.03 5.08
CA THR A 551 -19.01 51.18 4.25
C THR A 551 -18.76 50.71 2.82
N LEU A 552 -19.45 51.33 1.87
CA LEU A 552 -19.21 51.11 0.45
C LEU A 552 -17.86 51.74 0.03
N VAL A 553 -16.95 50.93 -0.52
CA VAL A 553 -15.61 51.35 -0.93
C VAL A 553 -15.27 50.80 -2.32
N THR A 554 -14.34 51.46 -3.00
CA THR A 554 -13.75 50.97 -4.25
C THR A 554 -12.26 50.74 -4.02
N VAL A 555 -11.74 49.55 -4.34
CA VAL A 555 -10.30 49.21 -4.28
C VAL A 555 -9.83 48.65 -5.62
N GLU A 556 -8.55 48.77 -5.92
CA GLU A 556 -7.95 48.15 -7.11
C GLU A 556 -6.66 47.43 -6.75
N GLY A 557 -6.53 46.16 -7.15
CA GLY A 557 -5.37 45.32 -6.82
C GLY A 557 -5.24 44.11 -7.72
N VAL A 558 -4.29 43.24 -7.38
CA VAL A 558 -4.01 41.97 -8.07
C VAL A 558 -4.58 40.81 -7.27
N VAL A 559 -5.27 39.88 -7.93
CA VAL A 559 -5.79 38.66 -7.33
C VAL A 559 -4.63 37.72 -6.97
N THR A 560 -4.47 37.39 -5.69
CA THR A 560 -3.33 36.61 -5.17
C THR A 560 -3.64 35.14 -4.89
N THR A 561 -4.91 34.74 -5.02
CA THR A 561 -5.40 33.37 -4.82
C THR A 561 -6.41 33.02 -5.90
N GLU A 562 -6.38 31.81 -6.44
CA GLU A 562 -7.38 31.39 -7.43
C GLU A 562 -8.79 31.45 -6.80
N PRO A 563 -9.75 32.14 -7.43
CA PRO A 563 -11.12 32.23 -6.93
C PRO A 563 -11.70 30.87 -6.54
N GLY A 564 -12.22 30.78 -5.31
CA GLY A 564 -12.81 29.57 -4.75
C GLY A 564 -11.86 28.63 -4.00
N SER A 565 -10.55 28.88 -4.04
CA SER A 565 -9.55 28.12 -3.25
C SER A 565 -9.85 28.10 -1.75
N PHE A 566 -10.60 29.09 -1.25
CA PHE A 566 -10.95 29.22 0.16
C PHE A 566 -12.46 29.40 0.41
N GLY A 567 -13.30 29.03 -0.56
CA GLY A 567 -14.76 29.08 -0.48
C GLY A 567 -15.42 30.01 -1.50
N GLY A 568 -16.59 29.60 -1.99
CA GLY A 568 -17.35 30.32 -3.02
C GLY A 568 -16.53 30.52 -4.31
N GLN A 569 -16.63 31.71 -4.90
CA GLN A 569 -15.67 32.24 -5.89
C GLN A 569 -14.82 33.34 -5.26
N SER A 570 -14.64 33.32 -3.94
CA SER A 570 -13.95 34.40 -3.22
C SER A 570 -12.44 34.32 -3.41
N PHE A 571 -11.76 35.46 -3.32
CA PHE A 571 -10.32 35.56 -3.54
C PHE A 571 -9.70 36.67 -2.69
N TYR A 572 -8.38 36.62 -2.48
CA TYR A 572 -7.64 37.75 -1.93
C TYR A 572 -7.17 38.69 -3.04
N LEU A 573 -7.30 39.98 -2.78
CA LEU A 573 -6.87 41.07 -3.65
C LEU A 573 -5.80 41.87 -2.92
N GLN A 574 -4.68 42.15 -3.57
CA GLN A 574 -3.55 42.87 -2.97
C GLN A 574 -3.10 44.05 -3.83
N ASP A 575 -2.92 45.21 -3.21
CA ASP A 575 -2.24 46.36 -3.79
C ASP A 575 -0.87 46.59 -3.11
N ALA A 576 -0.19 47.70 -3.44
CA ALA A 576 1.09 48.04 -2.82
C ALA A 576 0.98 48.40 -1.32
N SER A 577 -0.23 48.69 -0.82
CA SER A 577 -0.48 49.09 0.57
C SER A 577 -0.87 47.92 1.47
N GLY A 578 -1.60 46.92 0.97
CA GLY A 578 -2.12 45.82 1.77
C GLY A 578 -2.92 44.80 0.95
N GLY A 579 -3.46 43.80 1.63
CA GLY A 579 -4.38 42.83 1.03
C GLY A 579 -5.73 42.77 1.75
N LEU A 580 -6.74 42.30 1.02
CA LEU A 580 -8.13 42.23 1.48
C LEU A 580 -8.80 40.98 0.90
N TYR A 581 -9.64 40.31 1.69
CA TYR A 581 -10.46 39.21 1.20
C TYR A 581 -11.69 39.77 0.49
N VAL A 582 -12.01 39.26 -0.70
CA VAL A 582 -13.18 39.67 -1.47
C VAL A 582 -14.16 38.50 -1.51
N PHE A 583 -15.23 38.60 -0.73
CA PHE A 583 -16.30 37.64 -0.66
C PHE A 583 -17.30 37.84 -1.80
N GLN A 584 -17.26 36.95 -2.79
CA GLN A 584 -18.05 37.04 -4.02
C GLN A 584 -18.24 35.68 -4.72
N SER A 585 -19.19 35.61 -5.66
CA SER A 585 -19.63 34.37 -6.34
C SER A 585 -19.49 34.38 -7.88
N LEU A 586 -19.05 35.49 -8.50
CA LEU A 586 -18.89 35.57 -9.95
C LEU A 586 -17.68 34.74 -10.42
N SER A 587 -17.87 33.99 -11.51
CA SER A 587 -16.82 33.26 -12.21
C SER A 587 -16.10 34.15 -13.25
N GLY A 588 -14.94 33.71 -13.74
CA GLY A 588 -14.21 34.36 -14.85
C GLY A 588 -13.05 35.26 -14.42
N PHE A 589 -12.70 35.23 -13.13
CA PHE A 589 -11.48 35.82 -12.60
C PHE A 589 -10.45 34.71 -12.33
N HIS A 590 -9.19 35.06 -12.43
CA HIS A 590 -8.07 34.14 -12.22
C HIS A 590 -6.98 34.79 -11.38
N LEU A 591 -6.16 33.95 -10.75
CA LEU A 591 -4.91 34.34 -10.12
C LEU A 591 -4.08 35.21 -11.09
N GLY A 592 -3.64 36.39 -10.63
CA GLY A 592 -2.90 37.37 -11.44
C GLY A 592 -3.77 38.39 -12.18
N ASP A 593 -5.10 38.29 -12.12
CA ASP A 593 -5.97 39.34 -12.66
C ASP A 593 -5.85 40.64 -11.86
N ARG A 594 -5.86 41.78 -12.56
CA ARG A 594 -5.96 43.10 -11.94
C ARG A 594 -7.42 43.53 -11.96
N LEU A 595 -8.01 43.73 -10.77
CA LEU A 595 -9.42 44.01 -10.60
C LEU A 595 -9.64 45.32 -9.85
N LYS A 596 -10.64 46.09 -10.29
CA LYS A 596 -11.24 47.20 -9.56
C LYS A 596 -12.58 46.73 -8.99
N VAL A 597 -12.70 46.70 -7.66
CA VAL A 597 -13.83 46.14 -6.91
C VAL A 597 -14.51 47.25 -6.13
N THR A 598 -15.83 47.39 -6.31
CA THR A 598 -16.69 48.25 -5.51
C THR A 598 -17.61 47.37 -4.65
N ALA A 599 -17.45 47.42 -3.34
CA ALA A 599 -18.11 46.51 -2.40
C ALA A 599 -18.20 47.11 -0.99
N SER A 600 -19.02 46.53 -0.12
CA SER A 600 -19.14 46.97 1.26
C SER A 600 -18.06 46.31 2.12
N THR A 601 -17.44 47.07 3.02
CA THR A 601 -16.55 46.50 4.03
C THR A 601 -17.33 45.65 5.03
N ALA A 602 -16.77 44.53 5.47
CA ALA A 602 -17.36 43.70 6.50
C ALA A 602 -16.30 43.07 7.41
N LEU A 603 -16.74 42.66 8.60
CA LEU A 603 -15.94 41.88 9.52
C LEU A 603 -16.62 40.53 9.74
N TYR A 604 -16.14 39.48 9.07
CA TYR A 604 -16.74 38.15 9.14
C TYR A 604 -15.73 37.15 9.69
N ASN A 605 -16.15 36.35 10.69
CA ASN A 605 -15.24 35.46 11.43
C ASN A 605 -13.92 36.16 11.82
N THR A 606 -13.97 37.42 12.24
CA THR A 606 -12.83 38.30 12.57
C THR A 606 -11.93 38.72 11.40
N GLU A 607 -12.16 38.27 10.16
CA GLU A 607 -11.47 38.72 8.95
C GLU A 607 -12.12 39.99 8.42
N MET A 608 -11.32 41.04 8.23
CA MET A 608 -11.75 42.21 7.45
C MET A 608 -11.83 41.81 5.97
N GLU A 609 -13.01 41.96 5.38
CA GLU A 609 -13.33 41.56 4.01
C GLU A 609 -14.16 42.61 3.25
N LEU A 610 -14.30 42.42 1.94
CA LEU A 610 -15.28 43.09 1.10
C LEU A 610 -16.39 42.09 0.76
N GLU A 611 -17.64 42.48 0.98
CA GLU A 611 -18.83 41.67 0.66
C GLU A 611 -19.82 42.46 -0.21
N ASN A 612 -20.79 41.75 -0.78
CA ASN A 612 -21.87 42.32 -1.58
C ASN A 612 -21.34 43.26 -2.69
N PRO A 613 -20.44 42.78 -3.57
CA PRO A 613 -19.84 43.61 -4.59
C PRO A 613 -20.91 44.15 -5.55
N ILE A 614 -20.94 45.47 -5.71
CA ILE A 614 -21.78 46.17 -6.69
C ILE A 614 -21.03 46.44 -7.99
N GLN A 615 -19.74 46.12 -8.07
CA GLN A 615 -18.99 46.18 -9.31
C GLN A 615 -17.68 45.40 -9.17
N ILE A 616 -17.36 44.53 -10.12
CA ILE A 616 -16.03 43.96 -10.26
C ILE A 616 -15.61 44.15 -11.72
N VAL A 617 -14.61 45.00 -11.95
CA VAL A 617 -14.11 45.32 -13.29
C VAL A 617 -12.70 44.78 -13.42
N LYS A 618 -12.49 43.88 -14.39
CA LYS A 618 -11.14 43.46 -14.78
C LYS A 618 -10.44 44.57 -15.55
N THR A 619 -9.43 45.18 -14.95
CA THR A 619 -8.64 46.28 -15.54
C THR A 619 -7.37 45.77 -16.25
N GLY A 620 -7.02 44.49 -16.09
CA GLY A 620 -5.92 43.84 -16.80
C GLY A 620 -5.43 42.58 -16.11
N THR A 621 -4.16 42.25 -16.33
CA THR A 621 -3.40 41.16 -15.67
C THR A 621 -2.05 41.68 -15.19
N ALA A 622 -1.52 41.13 -14.10
CA ALA A 622 -0.21 41.47 -13.55
C ALA A 622 0.49 40.23 -12.98
N ALA A 623 1.82 40.30 -12.85
CA ALA A 623 2.56 39.31 -12.07
C ALA A 623 2.10 39.36 -10.60
N LEU A 624 2.18 38.21 -9.92
CA LEU A 624 1.85 38.16 -8.50
C LEU A 624 2.81 39.03 -7.68
N PRO A 625 2.32 39.69 -6.61
CA PRO A 625 3.20 40.38 -5.67
C PRO A 625 4.28 39.43 -5.15
N VAL A 626 5.51 39.93 -5.03
CA VAL A 626 6.60 39.18 -4.38
C VAL A 626 6.21 38.98 -2.90
N PRO A 627 6.20 37.74 -2.38
CA PRO A 627 5.84 37.50 -0.98
C PRO A 627 6.76 38.25 -0.03
N ALA A 628 6.19 38.93 0.97
CA ALA A 628 6.98 39.55 2.02
C ALA A 628 7.48 38.49 3.01
N VAL A 629 8.78 38.45 3.27
CA VAL A 629 9.35 37.53 4.27
C VAL A 629 8.99 38.04 5.66
N VAL A 630 8.31 37.21 6.46
CA VAL A 630 7.86 37.55 7.81
C VAL A 630 8.20 36.45 8.80
N SER A 631 8.31 36.79 10.08
CA SER A 631 8.46 35.81 11.17
C SER A 631 7.12 35.43 11.82
N THR A 632 6.09 36.27 11.67
CA THR A 632 4.77 36.05 12.28
C THR A 632 3.62 36.57 11.40
N ILE A 633 2.48 35.88 11.44
CA ILE A 633 1.22 36.34 10.87
C ILE A 633 0.51 37.26 11.88
N THR A 634 0.06 38.43 11.44
CA THR A 634 -0.52 39.49 12.29
C THR A 634 -1.56 40.31 11.52
N ASP A 635 -2.26 41.23 12.20
CA ASP A 635 -3.18 42.17 11.55
C ASP A 635 -2.50 42.99 10.44
N GLY A 636 -1.25 43.40 10.69
CA GLY A 636 -0.49 44.29 9.81
C GLY A 636 -0.11 43.67 8.47
N ASN A 637 -0.15 42.34 8.35
CA ASN A 637 0.08 41.64 7.08
C ASN A 637 -1.14 40.87 6.57
N GLN A 638 -2.30 40.98 7.23
CA GLN A 638 -3.52 40.30 6.81
C GLN A 638 -3.88 40.64 5.35
N GLY A 639 -4.33 39.63 4.61
CA GLY A 639 -4.66 39.63 3.20
C GLY A 639 -3.47 39.65 2.24
N GLN A 640 -2.24 39.85 2.73
CA GLN A 640 -1.04 39.89 1.89
C GLN A 640 -0.43 38.51 1.69
N LEU A 641 0.20 38.33 0.53
CA LEU A 641 1.07 37.19 0.26
C LEU A 641 2.38 37.34 1.04
N VAL A 642 2.69 36.37 1.90
CA VAL A 642 3.88 36.36 2.78
C VAL A 642 4.60 35.01 2.74
N GLU A 643 5.86 34.99 3.13
CA GLU A 643 6.71 33.79 3.23
C GLU A 643 7.23 33.61 4.66
N LEU A 644 7.02 32.42 5.24
CA LEU A 644 7.66 31.95 6.46
C LEU A 644 8.84 31.04 6.07
N ARG A 645 10.06 31.38 6.47
CA ARG A 645 11.27 30.62 6.08
C ARG A 645 11.75 29.67 7.17
N ASP A 646 12.28 28.52 6.73
CA ASP A 646 12.94 27.52 7.57
C ASP A 646 12.13 27.09 8.79
N VAL A 647 10.80 27.02 8.65
CA VAL A 647 9.88 26.63 9.70
C VAL A 647 9.83 25.12 9.85
N THR A 648 9.79 24.63 11.08
CA THR A 648 9.57 23.23 11.41
C THR A 648 8.07 22.96 11.50
N ILE A 649 7.56 21.97 10.76
CA ILE A 649 6.15 21.56 10.81
C ILE A 649 5.90 20.76 12.09
N GLN A 650 4.88 21.12 12.86
CA GLN A 650 4.46 20.44 14.09
C GLN A 650 2.94 20.30 14.13
N ASN A 651 2.42 19.37 14.94
CA ASN A 651 0.99 19.24 15.26
C ASN A 651 0.04 19.18 14.04
N ILE A 652 0.34 18.33 13.06
CA ILE A 652 -0.55 18.14 11.89
C ILE A 652 -1.86 17.50 12.36
N ILE A 653 -2.98 18.17 12.12
CA ILE A 653 -4.33 17.70 12.45
C ILE A 653 -5.27 17.84 11.25
N SER A 654 -6.18 16.88 11.08
CA SER A 654 -7.22 16.96 10.05
C SER A 654 -8.21 18.08 10.34
N ALA A 655 -8.73 18.69 9.28
CA ALA A 655 -9.66 19.80 9.39
C ALA A 655 -10.78 19.70 8.32
N THR A 656 -11.86 20.47 8.50
CA THR A 656 -13.02 20.47 7.58
C THR A 656 -12.93 21.59 6.55
N PRO A 657 -13.25 21.38 5.25
CA PRO A 657 -13.86 20.18 4.66
C PRO A 657 -12.87 19.01 4.53
N ALA A 658 -13.40 17.79 4.38
CA ALA A 658 -12.62 16.55 4.34
C ALA A 658 -11.42 16.66 3.38
N GLY A 659 -10.25 16.20 3.85
CA GLY A 659 -8.97 16.34 3.15
C GLY A 659 -8.17 17.59 3.53
N SER A 660 -8.80 18.60 4.14
CA SER A 660 -8.09 19.79 4.65
C SER A 660 -7.34 19.45 5.95
N PHE A 661 -6.34 20.23 6.29
CA PHE A 661 -5.55 20.03 7.51
C PHE A 661 -4.91 21.33 8.00
N GLU A 662 -4.50 21.31 9.26
CA GLU A 662 -3.86 22.40 9.96
C GLU A 662 -2.58 21.91 10.63
N PHE A 663 -1.60 22.80 10.80
CA PHE A 663 -0.37 22.50 11.52
C PHE A 663 0.30 23.80 12.03
N ASP A 664 1.28 23.63 12.90
CA ASP A 664 2.12 24.71 13.41
C ASP A 664 3.43 24.80 12.61
N ALA A 665 3.72 25.98 12.08
CA ALA A 665 4.99 26.33 11.45
C ALA A 665 5.88 27.09 12.44
N VAL A 666 6.92 26.44 12.94
CA VAL A 666 7.73 26.93 14.07
C VAL A 666 9.14 27.33 13.65
N ASN A 667 9.50 28.61 13.81
CA ASN A 667 10.88 29.10 13.75
C ASN A 667 11.07 30.25 14.75
N GLY A 668 11.36 29.90 16.02
CA GLY A 668 11.36 30.83 17.15
C GLY A 668 9.97 31.30 17.61
N VAL A 669 9.05 31.50 16.66
CA VAL A 669 7.63 31.81 16.86
C VAL A 669 6.79 30.73 16.17
N SER A 670 5.68 30.32 16.79
CA SER A 670 4.73 29.36 16.21
C SER A 670 3.66 30.10 15.41
N ASN A 671 3.49 29.74 14.14
CA ASN A 671 2.46 30.27 13.26
C ASN A 671 1.46 29.17 12.90
N HIS A 672 0.17 29.45 13.00
CA HIS A 672 -0.86 28.50 12.55
C HIS A 672 -0.90 28.50 11.02
N VAL A 673 -0.89 27.32 10.41
CA VAL A 673 -1.03 27.14 8.96
C VAL A 673 -2.27 26.34 8.67
N ARG A 674 -3.10 26.86 7.76
CA ARG A 674 -4.35 26.25 7.33
C ARG A 674 -4.26 25.88 5.86
N VAL A 675 -4.22 24.58 5.57
CA VAL A 675 -4.23 24.05 4.20
C VAL A 675 -5.64 23.57 3.86
N ASP A 676 -6.22 24.17 2.83
CA ASP A 676 -7.56 23.86 2.38
C ASP A 676 -7.53 22.89 1.19
N ALA A 677 -8.27 21.77 1.28
CA ALA A 677 -8.31 20.77 0.22
C ALA A 677 -8.75 21.34 -1.14
N ARG A 678 -9.49 22.45 -1.15
CA ARG A 678 -9.92 23.13 -2.39
C ARG A 678 -8.77 23.77 -3.17
N THR A 679 -7.60 23.92 -2.56
CA THR A 679 -6.36 24.34 -3.25
C THR A 679 -5.74 23.22 -4.10
N GLY A 680 -6.30 22.01 -4.04
CA GLY A 680 -5.74 20.82 -4.69
C GLY A 680 -4.69 20.09 -3.84
N LEU A 681 -4.32 20.62 -2.68
CA LEU A 681 -3.43 19.96 -1.72
C LEU A 681 -4.24 19.36 -0.56
N THR A 682 -4.28 18.02 -0.48
CA THR A 682 -4.95 17.29 0.61
C THR A 682 -3.94 16.76 1.64
N GLN A 683 -4.41 16.40 2.83
CA GLN A 683 -3.55 15.80 3.85
C GLN A 683 -2.90 14.49 3.40
N SER A 684 -3.59 13.68 2.57
CA SER A 684 -3.03 12.43 2.04
C SER A 684 -1.94 12.68 0.99
N ASP A 685 -2.01 13.80 0.28
CA ASP A 685 -1.05 14.18 -0.76
C ASP A 685 0.06 15.11 -0.23
N PHE A 686 0.02 15.46 1.06
CA PHE A 686 0.98 16.35 1.68
C PHE A 686 2.33 15.64 1.88
N PRO A 687 3.42 16.08 1.22
CA PRO A 687 4.67 15.33 1.21
C PRO A 687 5.52 15.56 2.46
N PHE A 688 5.09 16.47 3.36
CA PHE A 688 5.86 16.80 4.55
C PHE A 688 5.29 16.12 5.80
N ALA A 689 6.20 15.63 6.66
CA ALA A 689 5.88 15.06 7.96
C ALA A 689 6.21 16.04 9.09
N ALA A 690 5.56 15.84 10.25
CA ALA A 690 5.91 16.57 11.47
C ALA A 690 7.40 16.37 11.81
N GLY A 691 8.10 17.46 12.11
CA GLY A 691 9.55 17.52 12.34
C GLY A 691 10.36 17.95 11.12
N GLN A 692 9.80 17.96 9.91
CA GLN A 692 10.50 18.45 8.73
C GLN A 692 10.50 19.98 8.66
N LYS A 693 11.57 20.53 8.07
CA LYS A 693 11.69 21.95 7.77
C LYS A 693 11.21 22.26 6.36
N THR A 694 10.62 23.43 6.18
CA THR A 694 10.17 23.95 4.89
C THR A 694 10.09 25.47 4.95
N SER A 695 10.11 26.14 3.80
CA SER A 695 9.59 27.50 3.66
C SER A 695 8.17 27.42 3.12
N ILE A 696 7.28 28.29 3.60
CA ILE A 696 5.86 28.28 3.27
C ILE A 696 5.46 29.67 2.82
N THR A 697 5.03 29.78 1.56
CA THR A 697 4.35 30.96 1.05
C THR A 697 2.84 30.79 1.25
N GLY A 698 2.14 31.90 1.49
CA GLY A 698 0.69 31.85 1.56
C GLY A 698 0.10 33.20 1.86
N VAL A 699 -1.23 33.27 1.90
CA VAL A 699 -1.91 34.51 2.29
C VAL A 699 -2.08 34.55 3.80
N ALA A 700 -1.63 35.63 4.41
CA ALA A 700 -1.88 35.92 5.81
C ALA A 700 -3.37 36.21 6.01
N SER A 701 -4.03 35.55 6.96
CA SER A 701 -5.46 35.70 7.22
C SER A 701 -5.75 35.58 8.71
N ILE A 702 -6.99 35.81 9.10
CA ILE A 702 -7.47 35.58 10.46
C ILE A 702 -8.82 34.87 10.41
N PHE A 703 -9.03 33.88 11.25
CA PHE A 703 -10.31 33.18 11.34
C PHE A 703 -10.67 32.91 12.79
N LYS A 704 -11.85 33.40 13.21
CA LYS A 704 -12.38 33.27 14.58
C LYS A 704 -11.35 33.65 15.67
N GLY A 705 -10.56 34.70 15.41
CA GLY A 705 -9.55 35.23 16.32
C GLY A 705 -8.15 34.63 16.17
N VAL A 706 -7.95 33.66 15.27
CA VAL A 706 -6.65 33.00 15.06
C VAL A 706 -6.02 33.50 13.77
N TYR A 707 -4.85 34.13 13.87
CA TYR A 707 -4.02 34.46 12.70
C TYR A 707 -3.44 33.20 12.10
N GLN A 708 -3.56 33.07 10.78
CA GLN A 708 -3.16 31.86 10.07
C GLN A 708 -2.63 32.16 8.68
N LEU A 709 -1.65 31.37 8.24
CA LEU A 709 -1.17 31.37 6.87
C LEU A 709 -2.00 30.38 6.05
N LYS A 710 -2.46 30.79 4.86
CA LYS A 710 -3.22 29.94 3.93
C LYS A 710 -2.42 29.74 2.64
N PRO A 711 -1.68 28.62 2.50
CA PRO A 711 -1.00 28.25 1.25
C PRO A 711 -2.00 28.01 0.13
N ARG A 712 -1.60 28.27 -1.11
CA ARG A 712 -2.44 28.22 -2.32
C ARG A 712 -2.33 26.89 -3.07
N GLY A 713 -1.60 25.92 -2.53
CA GLY A 713 -1.32 24.62 -3.13
C GLY A 713 0.09 24.15 -2.81
N ILE A 714 0.51 23.04 -3.41
CA ILE A 714 1.83 22.44 -3.13
C ILE A 714 3.00 23.31 -3.56
N GLN A 715 2.83 24.14 -4.59
CA GLN A 715 3.85 25.07 -5.09
C GLN A 715 4.30 26.12 -4.07
N ASP A 716 3.49 26.35 -3.02
CA ASP A 716 3.79 27.30 -1.95
C ASP A 716 4.68 26.69 -0.86
N PHE A 717 4.97 25.40 -0.95
CA PHE A 717 5.93 24.72 -0.09
C PHE A 717 7.23 24.54 -0.86
N ALA A 718 8.28 25.17 -0.35
CA ALA A 718 9.62 24.90 -0.82
C ALA A 718 10.35 24.18 0.31
N ALA A 719 10.98 23.04 0.00
CA ALA A 719 12.04 22.55 0.85
C ALA A 719 13.02 23.73 1.12
N PRO A 720 13.63 23.82 2.31
CA PRO A 720 14.69 24.79 2.54
C PRO A 720 15.67 24.69 1.37
N ALA A 721 16.20 25.81 0.90
CA ALA A 721 17.24 25.76 -0.12
C ALA A 721 18.32 24.80 0.38
N ASP A 722 18.47 23.68 -0.30
CA ASP A 722 19.49 22.72 0.05
C ASP A 722 20.83 23.37 -0.29
N THR A 723 21.65 23.53 0.73
CA THR A 723 22.96 24.17 0.65
C THR A 723 24.06 23.23 1.11
N GLU A 724 23.71 22.02 1.54
CA GLU A 724 24.67 21.01 1.94
C GLU A 724 24.95 20.12 0.74
N ALA A 725 26.23 19.81 0.52
CA ALA A 725 26.58 18.86 -0.52
C ALA A 725 26.32 17.42 -0.07
N PRO A 726 25.99 16.51 -1.00
CA PRO A 726 25.76 15.10 -0.68
C PRO A 726 27.04 14.43 -0.14
N VAL A 727 26.88 13.31 0.57
CA VAL A 727 28.01 12.54 1.10
C VAL A 727 28.08 11.19 0.39
N THR A 728 29.11 10.97 -0.43
CA THR A 728 29.40 9.65 -0.99
C THR A 728 30.37 8.85 -0.11
N THR A 729 30.07 7.57 0.05
CA THR A 729 30.91 6.55 0.66
C THR A 729 31.28 5.48 -0.37
N ALA A 730 32.51 4.98 -0.31
CA ALA A 730 32.96 3.85 -1.10
C ALA A 730 33.09 2.62 -0.20
N VAL A 731 32.49 1.51 -0.63
CA VAL A 731 32.57 0.22 0.04
C VAL A 731 33.23 -0.77 -0.88
N LEU A 732 34.30 -1.41 -0.42
CA LEU A 732 34.90 -2.56 -1.08
C LEU A 732 34.14 -3.82 -0.65
N LEU A 733 33.62 -4.60 -1.60
CA LEU A 733 32.88 -5.83 -1.28
C LEU A 733 33.79 -6.99 -0.83
N SER A 734 35.09 -6.80 -0.92
CA SER A 734 36.11 -7.67 -0.36
C SER A 734 37.03 -6.83 0.55
N SER A 735 37.69 -7.50 1.49
CA SER A 735 38.73 -6.88 2.31
C SER A 735 40.11 -7.22 1.77
N PRO A 736 41.08 -6.29 1.82
CA PRO A 736 42.46 -6.62 1.51
C PRO A 736 43.03 -7.52 2.61
N ASN A 737 44.15 -8.17 2.31
CA ASN A 737 44.92 -8.87 3.33
C ASN A 737 45.61 -7.89 4.31
N GLY A 738 46.37 -8.43 5.27
CA GLY A 738 47.08 -7.63 6.28
C GLY A 738 48.14 -6.67 5.72
N ALA A 739 48.57 -6.85 4.46
CA ALA A 739 49.49 -5.95 3.76
C ALA A 739 48.78 -4.89 2.90
N GLY A 740 47.44 -4.90 2.86
CA GLY A 740 46.64 -3.95 2.10
C GLY A 740 46.46 -4.31 0.62
N TRP A 741 46.72 -5.57 0.23
CA TRP A 741 46.59 -6.07 -1.13
C TRP A 741 45.38 -6.99 -1.32
N PHE A 742 44.87 -7.03 -2.54
CA PHE A 742 43.86 -7.97 -3.00
C PHE A 742 44.49 -8.93 -4.03
N ASN A 743 44.10 -10.21 -3.99
CA ASN A 743 44.51 -11.24 -4.96
C ASN A 743 43.36 -11.75 -5.85
N GLN A 744 42.24 -11.03 -5.84
CA GLN A 744 41.07 -11.33 -6.64
C GLN A 744 40.38 -10.03 -7.06
N GLU A 745 39.51 -10.11 -8.07
CA GLU A 745 38.74 -8.97 -8.57
C GLU A 745 38.05 -8.23 -7.41
N VAL A 746 38.20 -6.91 -7.39
CA VAL A 746 37.61 -6.05 -6.36
C VAL A 746 36.41 -5.34 -6.94
N THR A 747 35.28 -5.44 -6.26
CA THR A 747 34.08 -4.66 -6.58
C THR A 747 33.96 -3.50 -5.61
N VAL A 748 33.93 -2.28 -6.15
CA VAL A 748 33.70 -1.05 -5.40
C VAL A 748 32.25 -0.62 -5.59
N VAL A 749 31.53 -0.48 -4.48
CA VAL A 749 30.18 0.06 -4.43
C VAL A 749 30.25 1.48 -3.91
N LEU A 750 29.72 2.43 -4.67
CA LEU A 750 29.56 3.80 -4.22
C LEU A 750 28.13 3.97 -3.73
N SER A 751 27.97 4.55 -2.55
CA SER A 751 26.67 4.90 -1.99
C SER A 751 26.71 6.35 -1.55
N ALA A 752 25.81 7.14 -2.12
CA ALA A 752 25.69 8.55 -1.83
C ALA A 752 24.37 8.83 -1.13
N THR A 753 24.43 9.62 -0.08
CA THR A 753 23.27 10.06 0.69
C THR A 753 23.31 11.56 0.82
N ASP A 754 22.15 12.18 0.73
CA ASP A 754 21.98 13.61 0.87
C ASP A 754 21.00 13.92 2.02
N ASN A 755 21.16 15.08 2.66
CA ASN A 755 20.29 15.49 3.77
C ASN A 755 18.86 15.84 3.29
N SER A 756 18.68 16.21 2.02
CA SER A 756 17.37 16.48 1.40
C SER A 756 16.62 15.21 1.00
N GLY A 757 17.30 14.06 0.96
CA GLY A 757 16.74 12.79 0.51
C GLY A 757 16.42 12.72 -0.99
N GLN A 758 16.78 13.74 -1.77
CA GLN A 758 16.60 13.75 -3.21
C GLN A 758 17.62 12.86 -3.94
N PRO A 759 17.34 12.44 -5.19
CA PRO A 759 18.29 11.68 -5.99
C PRO A 759 19.59 12.47 -6.22
N VAL A 760 20.73 11.81 -6.01
CA VAL A 760 22.06 12.36 -6.24
C VAL A 760 22.71 11.71 -7.47
N THR A 761 23.48 12.49 -8.22
CA THR A 761 24.28 11.97 -9.33
C THR A 761 25.71 11.74 -8.86
N THR A 762 26.10 10.48 -8.70
CA THR A 762 27.48 10.12 -8.38
C THR A 762 28.32 10.02 -9.66
N ARG A 763 29.45 10.72 -9.69
CA ARG A 763 30.48 10.67 -10.73
C ARG A 763 31.71 9.96 -10.18
N TYR A 764 32.38 9.20 -11.02
CA TYR A 764 33.65 8.57 -10.66
C TYR A 764 34.61 8.52 -11.84
N ALA A 765 35.90 8.48 -11.56
CA ALA A 765 36.94 8.13 -12.53
C ALA A 765 37.87 7.09 -11.91
N VAL A 766 38.28 6.11 -12.71
CA VAL A 766 39.31 5.14 -12.32
C VAL A 766 40.62 5.57 -12.98
N ASP A 767 41.67 5.70 -12.18
CA ASP A 767 43.03 6.05 -12.62
C ASP A 767 43.14 7.35 -13.42
N GLY A 768 42.21 8.29 -13.18
CA GLY A 768 42.19 9.61 -13.80
C GLY A 768 41.90 9.63 -15.31
N VAL A 769 41.42 8.53 -15.89
CA VAL A 769 41.29 8.38 -17.35
C VAL A 769 40.08 9.12 -17.92
N THR A 770 38.87 8.78 -17.48
CA THR A 770 37.63 9.42 -17.94
C THR A 770 36.58 9.32 -16.84
N GLU A 771 35.92 10.45 -16.56
CA GLU A 771 34.82 10.50 -15.59
C GLU A 771 33.56 9.87 -16.18
N ALA A 772 32.91 9.02 -15.42
CA ALA A 772 31.67 8.34 -15.75
C ALA A 772 30.61 8.55 -14.66
N THR A 773 29.33 8.49 -15.03
CA THR A 773 28.24 8.41 -14.06
C THR A 773 28.20 7.00 -13.45
N TYR A 774 28.13 6.92 -12.14
CA TYR A 774 27.99 5.66 -11.43
C TYR A 774 26.56 5.14 -11.55
N SER A 775 26.38 4.04 -12.29
CA SER A 775 25.10 3.34 -12.45
C SER A 775 25.17 1.86 -12.05
N GLN A 776 26.37 1.33 -11.83
CA GLN A 776 26.63 -0.05 -11.47
C GLN A 776 27.97 -0.16 -10.71
N PRO A 777 28.17 -1.19 -9.87
CA PRO A 777 29.42 -1.40 -9.15
C PRO A 777 30.65 -1.41 -10.05
N ILE A 778 31.73 -0.76 -9.60
CA ILE A 778 32.99 -0.66 -10.33
C ILE A 778 33.78 -1.94 -10.12
N ARG A 779 34.11 -2.64 -11.19
CA ARG A 779 34.90 -3.87 -11.16
C ARG A 779 36.34 -3.58 -11.54
N LEU A 780 37.27 -3.88 -10.63
CA LEU A 780 38.71 -3.81 -10.86
C LEU A 780 39.25 -5.22 -11.01
N ALA A 781 39.67 -5.57 -12.24
CA ALA A 781 40.14 -6.90 -12.58
C ALA A 781 41.62 -6.95 -13.03
N ALA A 782 42.19 -5.80 -13.39
CA ALA A 782 43.59 -5.69 -13.79
C ALA A 782 44.48 -5.52 -12.55
N ASP A 783 45.71 -6.02 -12.61
CA ASP A 783 46.68 -5.78 -11.54
C ASP A 783 47.18 -4.33 -11.58
N GLY A 784 47.35 -3.72 -10.41
CA GLY A 784 47.83 -2.36 -10.25
C GLY A 784 47.38 -1.70 -8.96
N ILE A 785 47.86 -0.46 -8.78
CA ILE A 785 47.33 0.44 -7.75
C ILE A 785 46.29 1.32 -8.42
N HIS A 786 45.02 0.98 -8.22
CA HIS A 786 43.90 1.72 -8.76
C HIS A 786 43.48 2.84 -7.81
N THR A 787 43.22 4.02 -8.35
CA THR A 787 42.62 5.14 -7.61
C THR A 787 41.27 5.46 -8.21
N ILE A 788 40.21 5.23 -7.45
CA ILE A 788 38.86 5.66 -7.79
C ILE A 788 38.65 7.04 -7.19
N SER A 789 38.59 8.09 -8.01
CA SER A 789 38.07 9.39 -7.56
C SER A 789 36.56 9.42 -7.74
N TYR A 790 35.83 9.95 -6.77
CA TYR A 790 34.38 10.03 -6.84
C TYR A 790 33.83 11.24 -6.08
N TYR A 791 32.72 11.77 -6.55
CA TYR A 791 31.93 12.81 -5.89
C TYR A 791 30.48 12.68 -6.35
N SER A 792 29.56 13.25 -5.58
CA SER A 792 28.18 13.39 -5.96
C SER A 792 27.78 14.86 -6.09
N VAL A 793 26.79 15.08 -6.95
CA VAL A 793 26.08 16.34 -7.10
C VAL A 793 24.61 16.05 -6.80
N ASP A 794 24.01 16.83 -5.90
CA ASP A 794 22.58 16.72 -5.61
C ASP A 794 21.72 17.38 -6.70
N ALA A 795 20.40 17.35 -6.51
CA ALA A 795 19.44 17.98 -7.43
C ALA A 795 19.45 19.51 -7.36
N ALA A 796 19.94 20.10 -6.26
CA ALA A 796 20.06 21.55 -6.06
C ALA A 796 21.35 22.14 -6.67
N GLY A 797 22.28 21.28 -7.09
CA GLY A 797 23.58 21.65 -7.67
C GLY A 797 24.71 21.72 -6.65
N ASN A 798 24.51 21.37 -5.38
CA ASN A 798 25.60 21.30 -4.43
C ASN A 798 26.49 20.09 -4.77
N THR A 799 27.79 20.35 -4.87
CA THR A 799 28.79 19.37 -5.29
C THR A 799 29.71 19.09 -4.11
N GLU A 800 29.88 17.83 -3.73
CA GLU A 800 30.83 17.48 -2.68
C GLU A 800 32.28 17.55 -3.18
N ALA A 801 33.23 17.72 -2.27
CA ALA A 801 34.63 17.61 -2.62
C ALA A 801 34.95 16.17 -3.06
N ALA A 802 35.69 16.03 -4.18
CA ALA A 802 36.09 14.72 -4.68
C ALA A 802 36.90 13.92 -3.64
N LYS A 803 36.41 12.72 -3.34
CA LYS A 803 37.05 11.73 -2.49
C LYS A 803 37.79 10.72 -3.35
N THR A 804 38.72 10.00 -2.74
CA THR A 804 39.45 8.92 -3.41
C THR A 804 39.39 7.63 -2.59
N GLN A 805 39.26 6.51 -3.30
CA GLN A 805 39.46 5.16 -2.77
C GLN A 805 40.60 4.51 -3.53
N GLN A 806 41.66 4.14 -2.82
CA GLN A 806 42.77 3.37 -3.41
C GLN A 806 42.52 1.88 -3.24
N VAL A 807 42.80 1.10 -4.29
CA VAL A 807 42.73 -0.36 -4.30
C VAL A 807 44.04 -0.90 -4.86
N LYS A 808 44.75 -1.71 -4.08
CA LYS A 808 46.00 -2.38 -4.52
C LYS A 808 45.66 -3.81 -4.89
N LEU A 809 45.62 -4.12 -6.18
CA LEU A 809 45.23 -5.42 -6.71
C LEU A 809 46.45 -6.08 -7.35
N ASP A 810 46.80 -7.27 -6.89
CA ASP A 810 47.84 -8.09 -7.50
C ASP A 810 47.38 -9.55 -7.47
N ARG A 811 47.04 -10.09 -8.63
CA ARG A 811 46.56 -11.47 -8.81
C ARG A 811 47.65 -12.35 -9.44
N THR A 812 48.80 -11.77 -9.75
CA THR A 812 49.85 -12.46 -10.48
C THR A 812 50.74 -13.15 -9.46
N ALA A 813 50.83 -14.48 -9.55
CA ALA A 813 51.71 -15.25 -8.68
C ALA A 813 53.20 -14.89 -8.95
N PRO A 814 54.05 -14.89 -7.90
CA PRO A 814 55.47 -14.59 -8.04
C PRO A 814 56.19 -15.62 -8.90
N ALA A 815 57.29 -15.24 -9.55
CA ALA A 815 58.15 -16.19 -10.23
C ALA A 815 59.08 -16.90 -9.24
N VAL A 816 59.30 -18.21 -9.46
CA VAL A 816 60.15 -19.06 -8.60
C VAL A 816 61.31 -19.66 -9.40
N GLU A 817 62.52 -19.41 -8.89
CA GLU A 817 63.75 -20.05 -9.33
C GLU A 817 64.38 -20.82 -8.16
N LEU A 818 64.71 -22.09 -8.40
CA LEU A 818 65.33 -22.98 -7.42
C LEU A 818 66.64 -23.53 -7.98
N THR A 819 67.71 -23.42 -7.21
CA THR A 819 69.04 -23.94 -7.56
C THR A 819 69.60 -24.82 -6.45
N ASN A 820 70.51 -25.74 -6.78
CA ASN A 820 71.35 -26.48 -5.86
C ASN A 820 72.79 -25.97 -5.98
N ALA A 821 73.31 -25.33 -4.94
CA ALA A 821 74.63 -24.71 -4.88
C ALA A 821 74.93 -23.78 -6.07
N GLY A 822 73.93 -23.01 -6.53
CA GLY A 822 74.03 -22.08 -7.65
C GLY A 822 73.93 -22.73 -9.04
N ARG A 823 73.58 -24.01 -9.13
CA ARG A 823 73.35 -24.75 -10.38
C ARG A 823 71.90 -25.26 -10.47
N PRO A 824 71.38 -25.62 -11.64
CA PRO A 824 70.10 -26.30 -11.74
C PRO A 824 70.07 -27.59 -10.90
N VAL A 825 68.91 -27.92 -10.32
CA VAL A 825 68.72 -29.17 -9.57
C VAL A 825 68.88 -30.38 -10.52
N ALA A 826 69.75 -31.32 -10.16
CA ALA A 826 70.06 -32.52 -10.93
C ALA A 826 70.52 -33.66 -9.99
N ASP A 827 70.67 -34.88 -10.53
CA ASP A 827 71.12 -36.07 -9.79
C ASP A 827 72.51 -35.88 -9.14
N VAL A 828 72.69 -36.42 -7.93
CA VAL A 828 73.94 -36.29 -7.15
C VAL A 828 74.42 -37.64 -6.58
N PRO A 829 75.73 -37.85 -6.38
CA PRO A 829 76.25 -38.99 -5.65
C PRO A 829 76.05 -38.84 -4.13
N MET A 830 75.96 -39.97 -3.41
CA MET A 830 75.67 -40.01 -1.97
C MET A 830 76.70 -39.28 -1.08
N GLN A 831 77.91 -39.02 -1.58
CA GLN A 831 78.95 -38.27 -0.88
C GLN A 831 78.84 -36.74 -1.05
N GLU A 832 78.01 -36.25 -1.97
CA GLU A 832 77.85 -34.81 -2.21
C GLU A 832 77.03 -34.12 -1.11
N THR A 833 77.23 -32.80 -1.01
CA THR A 833 76.47 -31.95 -0.10
C THR A 833 75.56 -31.04 -0.92
N LEU A 834 74.27 -31.08 -0.60
CA LEU A 834 73.22 -30.29 -1.20
C LEU A 834 73.08 -28.94 -0.48
N LYS A 835 72.78 -27.89 -1.24
CA LYS A 835 72.48 -26.56 -0.72
C LYS A 835 71.47 -25.86 -1.62
N PHE A 836 70.20 -25.98 -1.29
CA PHE A 836 69.12 -25.44 -2.12
C PHE A 836 68.89 -23.95 -1.84
N GLU A 837 68.88 -23.12 -2.88
CA GLU A 837 68.67 -21.67 -2.80
C GLU A 837 67.44 -21.27 -3.63
N VAL A 838 66.59 -20.40 -3.07
CA VAL A 838 65.33 -19.95 -3.70
C VAL A 838 65.38 -18.45 -4.01
N THR A 839 65.26 -18.11 -5.29
CA THR A 839 65.01 -16.73 -5.73
C THR A 839 63.54 -16.60 -6.11
N GLY A 840 62.90 -15.57 -5.56
CA GLY A 840 61.53 -15.20 -5.87
C GLY A 840 61.53 -13.77 -6.36
N THR A 841 60.79 -13.49 -7.42
CA THR A 841 60.58 -12.12 -7.94
C THR A 841 59.11 -11.88 -8.16
N ASP A 842 58.63 -10.72 -7.73
CA ASP A 842 57.29 -10.22 -8.01
C ASP A 842 57.37 -8.75 -8.43
N ASN A 843 56.53 -8.34 -9.38
CA ASN A 843 56.59 -7.02 -10.01
C ASN A 843 55.70 -5.98 -9.33
N LEU A 844 54.79 -6.36 -8.42
CA LEU A 844 53.78 -5.47 -7.88
C LEU A 844 53.69 -5.52 -6.35
N SER A 845 53.12 -6.57 -5.76
CA SER A 845 53.01 -6.68 -4.30
C SER A 845 54.34 -7.01 -3.61
N GLY A 846 55.31 -7.54 -4.36
CA GLY A 846 56.63 -7.94 -3.87
C GLY A 846 56.59 -9.29 -3.14
N VAL A 847 57.75 -9.93 -2.97
CA VAL A 847 57.82 -11.24 -2.29
C VAL A 847 57.68 -11.09 -0.78
N ALA A 848 56.69 -11.75 -0.18
CA ALA A 848 56.47 -11.75 1.26
C ALA A 848 57.20 -12.90 1.97
N SER A 849 57.19 -14.10 1.40
CA SER A 849 57.85 -15.25 1.99
C SER A 849 58.37 -16.25 0.96
N LYS A 850 59.34 -17.06 1.40
CA LYS A 850 59.90 -18.18 0.66
C LYS A 850 60.03 -19.36 1.61
N SER A 851 59.67 -20.54 1.14
CA SER A 851 59.85 -21.79 1.89
C SER A 851 60.35 -22.89 0.96
N LEU A 852 60.94 -23.91 1.56
CA LEU A 852 61.54 -25.01 0.86
C LEU A 852 61.19 -26.32 1.57
N MET A 853 60.73 -27.30 0.81
CA MET A 853 60.43 -28.64 1.30
C MET A 853 61.30 -29.65 0.56
N LEU A 854 61.88 -30.61 1.28
CA LEU A 854 62.60 -31.75 0.74
C LEU A 854 61.90 -33.03 1.21
N ASP A 855 61.40 -33.82 0.26
CA ASP A 855 60.57 -35.01 0.49
C ASP A 855 59.40 -34.76 1.44
N GLY A 856 58.76 -33.60 1.27
CA GLY A 856 57.61 -33.18 2.08
C GLY A 856 57.97 -32.62 3.47
N LYS A 857 59.26 -32.51 3.83
CA LYS A 857 59.71 -31.91 5.09
C LYS A 857 60.31 -30.52 4.85
N GLU A 858 59.91 -29.56 5.67
CA GLU A 858 60.46 -28.19 5.60
C GLU A 858 61.95 -28.17 5.95
N ILE A 859 62.75 -27.46 5.15
CA ILE A 859 64.18 -27.24 5.35
C ILE A 859 64.51 -25.75 5.22
N GLY A 860 65.59 -25.31 5.86
CA GLY A 860 66.07 -23.94 5.73
C GLY A 860 66.59 -23.66 4.31
N ILE A 861 66.27 -22.50 3.76
CA ILE A 861 66.88 -22.04 2.50
C ILE A 861 68.39 -21.84 2.73
N GLY A 862 69.21 -22.38 1.82
CA GLY A 862 70.66 -22.41 1.96
C GLY A 862 71.18 -23.40 3.02
N GLN A 863 70.31 -24.21 3.61
CA GLN A 863 70.72 -25.28 4.52
C GLN A 863 71.59 -26.29 3.78
N THR A 864 72.69 -26.64 4.42
CA THR A 864 73.63 -27.66 3.94
C THR A 864 73.12 -29.04 4.38
N ILE A 865 72.87 -29.94 3.43
CA ILE A 865 72.33 -31.29 3.66
C ILE A 865 73.27 -32.30 2.99
N LYS A 866 73.70 -33.34 3.70
CA LYS A 866 74.47 -34.40 3.04
C LYS A 866 73.51 -35.30 2.27
N ALA A 867 73.83 -35.60 1.01
CA ALA A 867 73.01 -36.50 0.20
C ALA A 867 72.85 -37.89 0.86
N SER A 868 73.88 -38.35 1.59
CA SER A 868 73.84 -39.58 2.40
C SER A 868 72.74 -39.59 3.47
N ASP A 869 72.36 -38.44 4.02
CA ASP A 869 71.33 -38.36 5.06
C ASP A 869 69.91 -38.55 4.47
N LEU A 870 69.76 -38.38 3.14
CA LEU A 870 68.50 -38.62 2.42
C LEU A 870 68.29 -40.11 2.08
N GLY A 871 69.38 -40.89 2.05
CA GLY A 871 69.35 -42.24 1.48
C GLY A 871 69.47 -42.21 -0.04
N SER A 872 69.54 -43.38 -0.68
CA SER A 872 69.59 -43.47 -2.13
C SER A 872 68.21 -43.62 -2.75
N GLY A 873 68.08 -43.13 -3.99
CA GLY A 873 66.82 -43.14 -4.71
C GLY A 873 66.37 -41.72 -5.05
N THR A 874 65.08 -41.59 -5.37
CA THR A 874 64.49 -40.34 -5.86
C THR A 874 64.08 -39.46 -4.70
N HIS A 875 64.50 -38.20 -4.76
CA HIS A 875 64.12 -37.15 -3.82
C HIS A 875 63.49 -36.00 -4.57
N THR A 876 62.57 -35.29 -3.91
CA THR A 876 61.88 -34.14 -4.49
C THR A 876 62.10 -32.92 -3.61
N VAL A 877 62.59 -31.85 -4.21
CA VAL A 877 62.67 -30.54 -3.59
C VAL A 877 61.63 -29.62 -4.20
N THR A 878 60.85 -28.96 -3.33
CA THR A 878 59.77 -28.05 -3.71
C THR A 878 60.04 -26.69 -3.07
N ALA A 879 60.20 -25.66 -3.90
CA ALA A 879 60.26 -24.29 -3.46
C ALA A 879 58.89 -23.64 -3.61
N ARG A 880 58.44 -22.93 -2.58
CA ARG A 880 57.23 -22.11 -2.62
C ARG A 880 57.60 -20.65 -2.35
N VAL A 881 57.14 -19.75 -3.20
CA VAL A 881 57.25 -18.30 -3.00
C VAL A 881 55.84 -17.75 -2.91
N THR A 882 55.60 -16.89 -1.92
CA THR A 882 54.34 -16.19 -1.71
C THR A 882 54.62 -14.69 -1.72
N ASP A 883 53.83 -13.94 -2.48
CA ASP A 883 53.92 -12.48 -2.55
C ASP A 883 53.14 -11.79 -1.42
N ALA A 884 53.14 -10.47 -1.38
CA ALA A 884 52.44 -9.70 -0.34
C ALA A 884 50.93 -9.55 -0.61
N ALA A 885 50.42 -10.05 -1.74
CA ALA A 885 49.00 -10.24 -2.02
C ALA A 885 48.50 -11.65 -1.67
N ASP A 886 49.37 -12.51 -1.12
CA ASP A 886 49.14 -13.92 -0.82
C ASP A 886 49.01 -14.84 -2.05
N ASN A 887 49.36 -14.38 -3.25
CA ASN A 887 49.51 -15.30 -4.38
C ASN A 887 50.76 -16.16 -4.15
N SER A 888 50.66 -17.43 -4.50
CA SER A 888 51.74 -18.39 -4.31
C SER A 888 52.06 -19.12 -5.60
N ALA A 889 53.34 -19.34 -5.84
CA ALA A 889 53.82 -20.23 -6.88
C ALA A 889 54.74 -21.29 -6.27
N GLU A 890 54.66 -22.50 -6.81
CA GLU A 890 55.51 -23.63 -6.41
C GLU A 890 56.31 -24.15 -7.61
N ARG A 891 57.56 -24.53 -7.33
CA ARG A 891 58.44 -25.18 -8.30
C ARG A 891 59.04 -26.42 -7.66
N SER A 892 58.74 -27.58 -8.24
CA SER A 892 59.24 -28.87 -7.77
C SER A 892 60.23 -29.48 -8.75
N TYR A 893 61.33 -30.01 -8.22
CA TYR A 893 62.33 -30.75 -8.99
C TYR A 893 62.60 -32.09 -8.31
N SER A 894 62.65 -33.16 -9.11
CA SER A 894 63.10 -34.47 -8.63
C SER A 894 64.54 -34.71 -9.06
N PHE A 895 65.33 -35.31 -8.17
CA PHE A 895 66.71 -35.70 -8.42
C PHE A 895 67.00 -37.05 -7.73
N GLN A 896 67.96 -37.81 -8.24
CA GLN A 896 68.40 -39.07 -7.64
C GLN A 896 69.62 -38.85 -6.74
N VAL A 897 69.63 -39.52 -5.59
CA VAL A 897 70.85 -39.77 -4.81
C VAL A 897 71.38 -41.17 -5.14
N LEU A 898 72.57 -41.24 -5.73
CA LEU A 898 73.15 -42.47 -6.26
C LEU A 898 74.12 -43.16 -5.28
N VAL A 899 73.97 -44.47 -5.02
CA VAL A 899 74.94 -45.28 -4.25
C VAL A 899 76.13 -45.67 -5.12
N GLU A 900 77.33 -45.56 -4.57
CA GLU A 900 78.56 -46.06 -5.21
C GLU A 900 78.52 -47.61 -5.33
N GLN A 901 78.57 -48.12 -6.56
CA GLN A 901 78.46 -49.55 -6.85
C GLN A 901 79.80 -50.27 -6.64
N GLY A 902 79.87 -51.20 -5.68
CA GLY A 902 81.08 -51.99 -5.39
C GLY A 902 81.50 -52.97 -6.51
N PRO A 903 82.71 -53.55 -6.44
CA PRO A 903 83.32 -54.33 -7.53
C PRO A 903 82.82 -55.77 -7.71
N ALA A 904 81.90 -56.29 -6.88
CA ALA A 904 81.39 -57.66 -7.01
C ALA A 904 80.87 -57.96 -8.43
N THR A 905 81.04 -59.18 -8.92
CA THR A 905 80.53 -59.60 -10.24
C THR A 905 79.55 -60.78 -10.16
N GLY A 906 79.26 -61.26 -8.94
CA GLY A 906 78.32 -62.35 -8.66
C GLY A 906 77.89 -62.41 -7.19
N LYS A 907 77.06 -63.40 -6.85
CA LYS A 907 76.56 -63.62 -5.47
C LYS A 907 77.71 -63.75 -4.46
N PRO A 908 77.50 -63.41 -3.18
CA PRO A 908 78.56 -63.49 -2.19
C PRO A 908 79.13 -64.91 -2.03
N GLY A 909 80.42 -65.02 -1.71
CA GLY A 909 81.03 -66.30 -1.31
C GLY A 909 80.36 -66.88 -0.06
N LYS A 910 80.50 -68.19 0.19
CA LYS A 910 79.85 -68.84 1.34
C LYS A 910 80.51 -68.39 2.66
N PRO A 911 79.79 -67.69 3.55
CA PRO A 911 80.34 -67.28 4.84
C PRO A 911 80.47 -68.48 5.80
N VAL A 912 81.38 -68.39 6.76
CA VAL A 912 81.58 -69.37 7.83
C VAL A 912 81.54 -68.65 9.18
N LEU A 913 80.74 -69.15 10.11
CA LEU A 913 80.64 -68.62 11.47
C LEU A 913 81.62 -69.32 12.42
N SER A 914 82.05 -68.58 13.44
CA SER A 914 82.82 -69.06 14.59
C SER A 914 82.48 -68.23 15.82
N ASP A 915 82.82 -68.68 17.02
CA ASP A 915 82.60 -67.94 18.27
C ASP A 915 83.85 -67.92 19.17
N ASP A 916 83.86 -67.00 20.13
CA ASP A 916 84.90 -66.90 21.17
C ASP A 916 84.39 -67.26 22.58
N SER A 917 83.28 -67.99 22.70
CA SER A 917 82.71 -68.39 24.00
C SER A 917 83.71 -69.23 24.80
N GLY A 918 83.97 -68.82 26.04
CA GLY A 918 84.96 -69.44 26.91
C GLY A 918 86.42 -69.05 26.63
N GLN A 919 86.70 -68.26 25.58
CA GLN A 919 88.08 -67.85 25.25
C GLN A 919 88.56 -66.63 26.03
N SER A 920 87.67 -65.74 26.48
CA SER A 920 88.02 -64.45 27.08
C SER A 920 88.39 -64.53 28.57
N ASN A 921 87.65 -65.30 29.35
CA ASN A 921 87.80 -65.41 30.81
C ASN A 921 87.74 -66.86 31.33
N GLY A 922 87.74 -67.84 30.42
CA GLY A 922 87.61 -69.27 30.74
C GLY A 922 86.19 -69.74 31.04
N LEU A 923 85.19 -68.85 31.05
CA LEU A 923 83.79 -69.15 31.32
C LEU A 923 82.96 -69.07 30.05
N ARG A 924 82.09 -70.06 29.83
CA ARG A 924 81.02 -69.95 28.83
C ARG A 924 79.80 -69.32 29.49
N ASP A 925 79.94 -68.05 29.84
CA ASP A 925 79.03 -67.28 30.70
C ASP A 925 77.84 -66.62 29.96
N GLY A 926 77.73 -66.87 28.65
CA GLY A 926 76.68 -66.32 27.80
C GLY A 926 77.05 -65.01 27.11
N ASN A 927 78.27 -64.52 27.30
CA ASN A 927 78.82 -63.37 26.58
C ASN A 927 79.95 -63.81 25.64
N PHE A 928 79.74 -63.67 24.34
CA PHE A 928 80.71 -64.05 23.32
C PHE A 928 80.51 -63.23 22.05
N THR A 929 81.34 -63.43 21.05
CA THR A 929 81.28 -62.77 19.76
C THR A 929 81.16 -63.84 18.69
N ILE A 930 80.10 -63.77 17.89
CA ILE A 930 80.03 -64.53 16.64
C ILE A 930 80.84 -63.78 15.58
N LYS A 931 81.81 -64.45 14.97
CA LYS A 931 82.60 -63.93 13.85
C LYS A 931 82.19 -64.64 12.57
N MET A 932 81.79 -63.87 11.57
CA MET A 932 81.59 -64.33 10.20
C MET A 932 82.87 -64.05 9.41
N ASN A 933 83.41 -65.08 8.78
CA ASN A 933 84.51 -64.96 7.84
C ASN A 933 84.09 -65.49 6.46
N MET A 934 84.48 -64.79 5.41
CA MET A 934 84.39 -65.23 4.02
C MET A 934 85.78 -65.08 3.40
N TRP A 935 86.48 -66.20 3.24
CA TRP A 935 87.89 -66.20 2.86
C TRP A 935 88.17 -65.84 1.40
N TRP A 936 87.22 -66.09 0.50
CA TRP A 936 87.32 -65.81 -0.94
C TRP A 936 85.91 -65.73 -1.57
N GLY A 937 85.80 -65.05 -2.71
CA GLY A 937 84.55 -64.89 -3.46
C GLY A 937 84.15 -63.43 -3.64
N ASN A 938 82.92 -63.18 -4.11
CA ASN A 938 82.36 -61.83 -4.10
C ASN A 938 81.94 -61.47 -2.68
N ASN A 939 82.12 -60.21 -2.29
CA ASN A 939 81.73 -59.72 -0.98
C ASN A 939 80.23 -59.46 -0.92
N GLY A 940 79.66 -59.64 0.27
CA GLY A 940 78.34 -59.13 0.61
C GLY A 940 78.38 -57.63 0.89
N THR A 941 77.25 -56.98 0.73
CA THR A 941 77.00 -55.63 1.25
C THR A 941 76.15 -55.66 2.51
N VAL A 942 75.49 -56.78 2.85
CA VAL A 942 74.68 -56.93 4.07
C VAL A 942 74.84 -58.34 4.63
N LEU A 943 75.11 -58.46 5.94
CA LEU A 943 75.09 -59.70 6.71
C LEU A 943 73.88 -59.71 7.66
N LYS A 944 73.11 -60.79 7.66
CA LYS A 944 72.09 -61.11 8.67
C LYS A 944 72.52 -62.32 9.47
N LEU A 945 72.42 -62.28 10.79
CA LEU A 945 72.72 -63.38 11.72
C LEU A 945 71.44 -63.79 12.44
N TYR A 946 71.16 -65.08 12.47
CA TYR A 946 70.01 -65.69 13.11
C TYR A 946 70.45 -66.61 14.24
N GLU A 947 69.70 -66.66 15.34
CA GLU A 947 69.85 -67.59 16.45
C GLU A 947 68.59 -68.44 16.56
N ASN A 948 68.75 -69.77 16.54
CA ASN A 948 67.67 -70.75 16.54
C ASN A 948 66.57 -70.40 15.50
N GLY A 949 66.99 -69.89 14.33
CA GLY A 949 66.11 -69.47 13.25
C GLY A 949 65.54 -68.04 13.36
N THR A 950 65.78 -67.32 14.45
CA THR A 950 65.30 -65.95 14.67
C THR A 950 66.39 -64.94 14.35
N LEU A 951 66.11 -63.91 13.56
CA LEU A 951 67.08 -62.86 13.23
C LEU A 951 67.51 -62.12 14.50
N VAL A 952 68.81 -62.11 14.81
CA VAL A 952 69.39 -61.46 16.00
C VAL A 952 70.31 -60.29 15.67
N ALA A 953 70.82 -60.18 14.44
CA ALA A 953 71.59 -59.02 14.00
C ALA A 953 71.56 -58.83 12.49
N THR A 954 71.65 -57.58 12.04
CA THR A 954 71.90 -57.18 10.64
C THR A 954 73.06 -56.20 10.63
N MET A 955 73.99 -56.31 9.67
CA MET A 955 75.18 -55.48 9.56
C MET A 955 75.46 -55.17 8.09
N ASP A 956 75.61 -53.90 7.75
CA ASP A 956 76.08 -53.48 6.43
C ASP A 956 77.60 -53.66 6.32
N LEU A 957 78.05 -54.11 5.16
CA LEU A 957 79.44 -54.43 4.87
C LEU A 957 79.89 -53.74 3.59
N LYS A 958 81.18 -53.44 3.49
CA LYS A 958 81.78 -52.90 2.27
C LYS A 958 82.09 -54.03 1.28
N ASP A 959 81.60 -53.89 0.05
CA ASP A 959 82.03 -54.72 -1.06
C ASP A 959 83.45 -54.30 -1.49
N ALA A 960 84.41 -55.21 -1.28
CA ALA A 960 85.82 -55.07 -1.64
C ALA A 960 86.27 -56.28 -2.45
N SER A 961 85.35 -56.89 -3.21
CA SER A 961 85.60 -58.10 -4.00
C SER A 961 86.88 -58.00 -4.84
N PRO A 962 87.70 -59.06 -4.92
CA PRO A 962 87.51 -60.39 -4.33
C PRO A 962 88.20 -60.58 -2.96
N ALA A 963 88.52 -59.49 -2.24
CA ALA A 963 89.23 -59.59 -0.97
C ALA A 963 88.36 -60.27 0.11
N SER A 964 88.99 -61.04 1.01
CA SER A 964 88.28 -61.69 2.13
C SER A 964 87.47 -60.69 2.95
N GLN A 965 86.32 -61.12 3.46
CA GLN A 965 85.40 -60.28 4.21
C GLN A 965 85.14 -60.87 5.61
N GLU A 966 85.17 -60.02 6.64
CA GLU A 966 84.95 -60.41 8.04
C GLU A 966 83.90 -59.50 8.69
N ALA A 967 83.11 -60.07 9.60
CA ALA A 967 82.21 -59.33 10.50
C ALA A 967 82.21 -59.94 11.90
N LYS A 968 82.07 -59.11 12.94
CA LYS A 968 82.02 -59.53 14.36
C LYS A 968 80.76 -59.01 15.03
N ILE A 969 79.98 -59.90 15.64
CA ILE A 969 78.70 -59.59 16.29
C ILE A 969 78.76 -60.05 17.74
N ALA A 970 78.63 -59.11 18.66
CA ALA A 970 78.61 -59.38 20.09
C ALA A 970 77.26 -59.99 20.52
N ILE A 971 77.30 -61.17 21.13
CA ILE A 971 76.19 -61.83 21.81
C ILE A 971 76.41 -61.69 23.33
N ARG A 972 75.36 -61.34 24.07
CA ARG A 972 75.43 -61.11 25.52
C ARG A 972 74.27 -61.76 26.25
N GLY A 973 74.50 -62.12 27.51
CA GLY A 973 73.46 -62.51 28.46
C GLY A 973 72.73 -63.82 28.15
N LYS A 974 73.35 -64.77 27.44
CA LYS A 974 72.75 -66.08 27.21
C LYS A 974 72.74 -66.91 28.49
N THR A 975 71.62 -67.59 28.75
CA THR A 975 71.51 -68.53 29.86
C THR A 975 72.20 -69.85 29.51
N ASN A 976 72.38 -70.73 30.49
CA ASN A 976 72.92 -72.06 30.25
C ASN A 976 72.03 -72.82 29.26
N GLY A 977 72.63 -73.30 28.16
CA GLY A 977 71.90 -73.87 27.05
C GLY A 977 72.75 -74.01 25.79
N THR A 978 72.11 -74.49 24.73
CA THR A 978 72.71 -74.65 23.40
C THR A 978 72.00 -73.74 22.41
N TYR A 979 72.76 -72.94 21.67
CA TYR A 979 72.26 -71.95 20.71
C TYR A 979 72.85 -72.22 19.33
N THR A 980 72.02 -72.28 18.30
CA THR A 980 72.45 -72.51 16.91
C THR A 980 72.39 -71.20 16.13
N TYR A 981 73.49 -70.78 15.54
CA TYR A 981 73.58 -69.56 14.73
C TYR A 981 73.66 -69.88 13.24
N THR A 982 72.88 -69.20 12.43
CA THR A 982 72.98 -69.21 10.96
C THR A 982 73.08 -67.77 10.44
N CYS A 983 73.45 -67.59 9.19
CA CYS A 983 73.66 -66.26 8.62
C CYS A 983 73.36 -66.22 7.12
N GLU A 984 73.03 -65.04 6.63
CA GLU A 984 72.82 -64.71 5.22
C GLU A 984 73.69 -63.52 4.85
N LEU A 985 74.51 -63.67 3.80
CA LEU A 985 75.34 -62.61 3.25
C LEU A 985 74.79 -62.24 1.85
N THR A 986 74.44 -60.98 1.65
CA THR A 986 73.72 -60.49 0.46
C THR A 986 74.51 -59.39 -0.24
N ASN A 987 74.56 -59.41 -1.57
CA ASN A 987 74.93 -58.27 -2.42
C ASN A 987 73.91 -58.10 -3.56
N ARG A 988 74.16 -57.18 -4.50
CA ARG A 988 73.26 -56.90 -5.64
C ARG A 988 72.95 -58.10 -6.54
N PHE A 989 73.77 -59.15 -6.50
CA PHE A 989 73.58 -60.36 -7.31
C PHE A 989 72.82 -61.47 -6.56
N GLY A 990 72.59 -61.30 -5.25
CA GLY A 990 71.77 -62.18 -4.42
C GLY A 990 72.40 -62.52 -3.08
N THR A 991 71.85 -63.56 -2.45
CA THR A 991 72.16 -63.98 -1.07
C THR A 991 72.79 -65.36 -1.02
N THR A 992 73.74 -65.55 -0.10
CA THR A 992 74.38 -66.84 0.22
C THR A 992 74.33 -67.07 1.74
N SER A 993 73.87 -68.25 2.18
CA SER A 993 73.77 -68.59 3.61
C SER A 993 74.99 -69.39 4.10
N CYS A 994 75.37 -69.22 5.37
CA CYS A 994 76.36 -70.09 6.03
C CYS A 994 75.74 -71.37 6.60
N ASP A 995 76.59 -72.34 6.92
CA ASP A 995 76.19 -73.53 7.67
C ASP A 995 75.90 -73.17 9.14
N PRO A 996 75.01 -73.90 9.83
CA PRO A 996 74.71 -73.66 11.24
C PRO A 996 75.94 -73.85 12.15
N HIS A 997 76.14 -72.92 13.08
CA HIS A 997 77.21 -72.92 14.08
C HIS A 997 76.63 -73.00 15.49
N VAL A 998 77.01 -74.01 16.27
CA VAL A 998 76.41 -74.28 17.59
C VAL A 998 77.32 -73.78 18.71
N VAL A 999 76.79 -72.92 19.58
CA VAL A 999 77.46 -72.42 20.78
C VAL A 999 76.76 -72.95 22.02
N ARG A 1000 77.53 -73.54 22.94
CA ARG A 1000 77.01 -74.10 24.21
C ARG A 1000 77.48 -73.27 25.40
N ILE A 1001 76.53 -72.76 26.16
CA ILE A 1001 76.72 -71.93 27.36
C ILE A 1001 76.52 -72.80 28.60
N THR A 1002 77.49 -72.80 29.51
CA THR A 1002 77.53 -73.70 30.68
C THR A 1002 77.73 -72.98 32.01
N ASP A 1003 78.21 -71.74 31.97
CA ASP A 1003 78.68 -71.03 33.16
C ASP A 1003 77.94 -69.71 33.38
N ALA A 1004 76.75 -69.51 32.81
CA ALA A 1004 76.00 -68.26 32.94
C ALA A 1004 75.44 -68.04 34.36
N ALA A 1005 75.00 -69.10 35.04
CA ALA A 1005 74.55 -69.03 36.43
C ALA A 1005 75.74 -68.79 37.39
N PRO A 1006 75.52 -68.19 38.57
CA PRO A 1006 76.62 -67.86 39.48
C PRO A 1006 77.42 -69.09 39.93
N GLY A 1007 78.71 -68.93 40.21
CA GLY A 1007 79.52 -69.97 40.84
C GLY A 1007 78.91 -70.41 42.19
N LYS A 1008 79.16 -71.66 42.60
CA LYS A 1008 78.60 -72.18 43.86
C LYS A 1008 79.16 -71.43 45.07
N PRO A 1009 78.33 -70.75 45.88
CA PRO A 1009 78.80 -70.08 47.10
C PRO A 1009 79.10 -71.06 48.23
N VAL A 1010 80.05 -70.70 49.09
CA VAL A 1010 80.42 -71.41 50.31
C VAL A 1010 80.24 -70.46 51.50
N LEU A 1011 79.57 -70.92 52.55
CA LEU A 1011 79.39 -70.15 53.79
C LEU A 1011 80.42 -70.52 54.86
N SER A 1012 80.80 -69.54 55.67
CA SER A 1012 81.58 -69.70 56.90
C SER A 1012 81.07 -68.74 57.98
N GLN A 1013 81.50 -68.94 59.23
CA GLN A 1013 81.03 -68.19 60.39
C GLN A 1013 82.13 -68.01 61.43
N ASP A 1014 82.04 -67.00 62.30
CA ASP A 1014 83.05 -66.68 63.31
C ASP A 1014 82.58 -66.75 64.77
N ASN A 1015 81.43 -67.37 65.06
CA ASN A 1015 80.86 -67.55 66.41
C ASN A 1015 81.66 -68.56 67.27
N TRP A 1016 82.96 -68.33 67.45
CA TRP A 1016 83.85 -69.21 68.20
C TRP A 1016 83.68 -69.06 69.71
N ASP A 1017 83.22 -67.89 70.19
CA ASP A 1017 82.95 -67.60 71.60
C ASP A 1017 81.51 -67.96 72.03
N GLY A 1018 80.60 -68.12 71.06
CA GLY A 1018 79.27 -68.68 71.22
C GLY A 1018 78.26 -67.72 71.87
N ASP A 1019 78.48 -66.42 71.79
CA ASP A 1019 77.72 -65.38 72.51
C ASP A 1019 76.46 -64.86 71.78
N GLY A 1020 76.21 -65.39 70.58
CA GLY A 1020 75.04 -65.01 69.78
C GLY A 1020 75.25 -63.76 68.94
N ARG A 1021 76.49 -63.25 68.87
CA ARG A 1021 76.93 -62.18 67.99
C ARG A 1021 78.07 -62.67 67.10
N TYR A 1022 77.76 -62.90 65.83
CA TYR A 1022 78.73 -63.42 64.87
C TYR A 1022 78.44 -62.94 63.46
N THR A 1023 79.35 -63.18 62.55
CA THR A 1023 79.16 -62.96 61.12
C THR A 1023 78.98 -64.27 60.39
N VAL A 1024 78.08 -64.28 59.40
CA VAL A 1024 78.02 -65.31 58.37
C VAL A 1024 78.62 -64.73 57.09
N THR A 1025 79.71 -65.31 56.63
CA THR A 1025 80.43 -64.88 55.43
C THR A 1025 80.13 -65.85 54.30
N MET A 1026 79.68 -65.32 53.17
CA MET A 1026 79.59 -66.00 51.88
C MET A 1026 80.84 -65.71 51.08
N ASN A 1027 81.47 -66.75 50.53
CA ASN A 1027 82.53 -66.64 49.53
C ASN A 1027 82.18 -67.50 48.32
N MET A 1028 82.33 -66.93 47.12
CA MET A 1028 82.33 -67.62 45.84
C MET A 1028 83.73 -67.44 45.24
N TRP A 1029 84.53 -68.50 45.19
CA TRP A 1029 85.98 -68.36 44.91
C TRP A 1029 86.33 -68.16 43.44
N TRP A 1030 85.53 -68.70 42.53
CA TRP A 1030 85.70 -68.58 41.08
C TRP A 1030 84.39 -68.94 40.36
N GLY A 1031 84.16 -68.35 39.19
CA GLY A 1031 82.98 -68.59 38.35
C GLY A 1031 82.24 -67.30 38.00
N THR A 1032 81.08 -67.41 37.34
CA THR A 1032 80.29 -66.22 37.05
C THR A 1032 79.77 -65.62 38.34
N ASN A 1033 79.93 -64.33 38.51
CA ASN A 1033 79.51 -63.64 39.73
C ASN A 1033 78.00 -63.44 39.75
N ALA A 1034 77.47 -63.38 40.97
CA ALA A 1034 76.10 -62.98 41.21
C ALA A 1034 75.96 -61.47 41.18
N THR A 1035 74.73 -61.02 40.93
CA THR A 1035 74.31 -59.63 41.13
C THR A 1035 73.41 -59.47 42.35
N GLU A 1036 73.00 -60.57 42.98
CA GLU A 1036 72.18 -60.56 44.20
C GLU A 1036 72.58 -61.75 45.10
N TYR A 1037 72.61 -61.49 46.40
CA TYR A 1037 72.90 -62.43 47.48
C TYR A 1037 71.72 -62.48 48.43
N ARG A 1038 71.27 -63.70 48.75
CA ARG A 1038 70.18 -63.96 49.69
C ARG A 1038 70.65 -64.93 50.76
N LEU A 1039 70.63 -64.55 52.04
CA LEU A 1039 70.94 -65.43 53.17
C LEU A 1039 69.66 -65.87 53.87
N TYR A 1040 69.56 -67.17 54.12
CA TYR A 1040 68.46 -67.79 54.83
C TYR A 1040 68.96 -68.37 56.15
N GLU A 1041 68.18 -68.19 57.22
CA GLU A 1041 68.33 -68.83 58.52
C GLU A 1041 67.12 -69.74 58.75
N ASN A 1042 67.34 -71.03 58.99
CA ASN A 1042 66.27 -72.04 59.11
C ASN A 1042 65.25 -71.93 57.97
N ASP A 1043 65.78 -71.80 56.75
CA ASP A 1043 65.03 -71.58 55.49
C ASP A 1043 64.20 -70.29 55.40
N LYS A 1044 64.30 -69.38 56.38
CA LYS A 1044 63.71 -68.05 56.32
C LYS A 1044 64.74 -67.03 55.84
N LEU A 1045 64.39 -66.24 54.82
CA LEU A 1045 65.26 -65.16 54.32
C LEU A 1045 65.50 -64.12 55.43
N ILE A 1046 66.76 -63.87 55.74
CA ILE A 1046 67.17 -62.90 56.77
C ILE A 1046 68.04 -61.76 56.23
N ASP A 1047 68.65 -61.92 55.05
CA ASP A 1047 69.42 -60.87 54.40
C ASP A 1047 69.29 -60.99 52.88
N ASN A 1048 69.12 -59.86 52.20
CA ASN A 1048 69.08 -59.79 50.75
C ASN A 1048 69.79 -58.51 50.28
N ARG A 1049 70.86 -58.65 49.51
CA ARG A 1049 71.69 -57.53 49.05
C ARG A 1049 72.14 -57.71 47.61
N SER A 1050 72.18 -56.59 46.88
CA SER A 1050 72.79 -56.54 45.55
C SER A 1050 74.31 -56.68 45.65
N LEU A 1051 74.88 -57.38 44.68
CA LEU A 1051 76.32 -57.58 44.53
C LEU A 1051 76.82 -56.95 43.23
N LYS A 1052 78.05 -56.44 43.25
CA LYS A 1052 78.75 -56.03 42.02
C LYS A 1052 79.44 -57.25 41.42
N ALA A 1053 79.07 -57.60 40.19
CA ALA A 1053 79.70 -58.69 39.46
C ALA A 1053 81.11 -58.28 38.94
N SER A 1054 82.07 -59.19 39.08
CA SER A 1054 83.45 -59.10 38.59
C SER A 1054 83.94 -60.47 38.09
N SER A 1055 83.08 -61.21 37.37
CA SER A 1055 83.42 -62.54 36.82
C SER A 1055 84.77 -62.51 36.07
N PRO A 1056 85.64 -63.52 36.22
CA PRO A 1056 85.46 -64.76 36.97
C PRO A 1056 85.97 -64.68 38.43
N ASN A 1057 86.27 -63.47 38.93
CA ASN A 1057 86.96 -63.27 40.21
C ASN A 1057 86.11 -63.72 41.41
N ALA A 1058 86.77 -63.92 42.54
CA ALA A 1058 86.08 -64.25 43.78
C ALA A 1058 85.11 -63.15 44.21
N GLN A 1059 83.99 -63.53 44.82
CA GLN A 1059 82.96 -62.62 45.33
C GLN A 1059 82.64 -62.99 46.78
N SER A 1060 82.52 -62.00 47.67
CA SER A 1060 82.29 -62.24 49.09
C SER A 1060 81.21 -61.31 49.64
N MET A 1061 80.49 -61.76 50.67
CA MET A 1061 79.49 -60.97 51.38
C MET A 1061 79.43 -61.40 52.85
N VAL A 1062 79.41 -60.44 53.76
CA VAL A 1062 79.38 -60.69 55.21
C VAL A 1062 78.08 -60.16 55.79
N THR A 1063 77.31 -61.02 56.45
CA THR A 1063 76.09 -60.64 57.18
C THR A 1063 76.36 -60.73 58.67
N ALA A 1064 76.22 -59.61 59.39
CA ALA A 1064 76.27 -59.61 60.84
C ALA A 1064 74.97 -60.18 61.42
N ILE A 1065 75.11 -61.11 62.36
CA ILE A 1065 74.03 -61.74 63.13
C ILE A 1065 74.21 -61.31 64.58
N GLU A 1066 73.17 -60.73 65.16
CA GLU A 1066 73.20 -60.26 66.55
C GLU A 1066 71.95 -60.74 67.31
N GLY A 1067 72.08 -60.82 68.64
CA GLY A 1067 70.96 -61.06 69.54
C GLY A 1067 70.34 -62.47 69.41
N ARG A 1068 71.11 -63.46 68.94
CA ARG A 1068 70.64 -64.85 68.92
C ARG A 1068 70.75 -65.45 70.31
N ALA A 1069 69.64 -65.99 70.81
CA ALA A 1069 69.63 -66.70 72.09
C ALA A 1069 70.34 -68.06 71.98
N VAL A 1070 70.64 -68.67 73.11
CA VAL A 1070 71.19 -70.03 73.19
C VAL A 1070 70.34 -70.98 72.33
N GLY A 1071 70.96 -71.60 71.33
CA GLY A 1071 70.23 -72.32 70.28
C GLY A 1071 71.13 -72.79 69.13
N THR A 1072 70.54 -73.52 68.19
CA THR A 1072 71.20 -73.98 66.95
C THR A 1072 70.50 -73.35 65.75
N TYR A 1073 71.26 -72.70 64.88
CA TYR A 1073 70.77 -71.96 63.71
C TYR A 1073 71.43 -72.50 62.44
N GLU A 1074 70.62 -72.82 61.42
CA GLU A 1074 71.11 -73.30 60.13
C GLU A 1074 71.09 -72.18 59.09
N TYR A 1075 72.18 -71.98 58.36
CA TYR A 1075 72.30 -70.96 57.32
C TYR A 1075 72.59 -71.55 55.95
N ARG A 1076 71.93 -71.03 54.91
CA ARG A 1076 72.30 -71.22 53.50
C ARG A 1076 72.15 -69.92 52.74
N CYS A 1077 72.86 -69.76 51.63
CA CYS A 1077 72.65 -68.62 50.75
C CYS A 1077 72.35 -69.01 49.31
N GLU A 1078 71.72 -68.09 48.60
CA GLU A 1078 71.54 -68.12 47.15
C GLU A 1078 72.29 -66.95 46.53
N LEU A 1079 72.96 -67.25 45.42
CA LEU A 1079 73.57 -66.30 44.51
C LEU A 1079 72.75 -66.27 43.23
N VAL A 1080 72.34 -65.06 42.81
CA VAL A 1080 71.43 -64.86 41.67
C VAL A 1080 72.06 -63.89 40.67
N ASN A 1081 71.97 -64.22 39.37
CA ASN A 1081 72.20 -63.29 38.26
C ASN A 1081 71.22 -63.55 37.10
N ALA A 1082 71.35 -62.84 35.99
CA ALA A 1082 70.51 -63.04 34.81
C ALA A 1082 70.65 -64.44 34.17
N GLY A 1083 71.76 -65.13 34.41
CA GLY A 1083 72.04 -66.48 33.93
C GLY A 1083 71.45 -67.61 34.80
N GLY A 1084 71.02 -67.32 36.03
CA GLY A 1084 70.35 -68.29 36.91
C GLY A 1084 70.60 -68.06 38.41
N VAL A 1085 70.25 -69.08 39.20
CA VAL A 1085 70.41 -69.11 40.68
C VAL A 1085 71.27 -70.30 41.08
N THR A 1086 72.20 -70.09 42.02
CA THR A 1086 73.02 -71.15 42.61
C THR A 1086 72.97 -71.07 44.14
N THR A 1087 72.86 -72.21 44.82
CA THR A 1087 72.66 -72.29 46.28
C THR A 1087 73.89 -72.87 46.98
N SER A 1088 74.23 -72.36 48.16
CA SER A 1088 75.29 -72.91 49.02
C SER A 1088 74.85 -74.22 49.68
N ASP A 1089 75.83 -74.99 50.17
CA ASP A 1089 75.53 -75.97 51.21
C ASP A 1089 75.13 -75.26 52.52
N LYS A 1090 74.39 -75.97 53.40
CA LYS A 1090 73.94 -75.45 54.70
C LYS A 1090 75.07 -75.51 55.73
N ILE A 1091 75.23 -74.48 56.56
CA ILE A 1091 76.11 -74.48 57.74
C ILE A 1091 75.30 -74.34 59.02
N VAL A 1092 75.80 -74.88 60.13
CA VAL A 1092 75.11 -74.84 61.43
C VAL A 1092 75.94 -74.06 62.44
N VAL A 1093 75.34 -73.06 63.08
CA VAL A 1093 75.94 -72.24 64.14
C VAL A 1093 75.25 -72.53 65.47
N LYS A 1094 76.04 -72.77 66.52
CA LYS A 1094 75.53 -72.98 67.89
C LYS A 1094 75.87 -71.79 68.76
N VAL A 1095 74.85 -71.21 69.40
CA VAL A 1095 74.97 -70.18 70.43
C VAL A 1095 74.81 -70.86 71.78
N VAL A 1096 75.73 -70.62 72.71
CA VAL A 1096 75.82 -71.36 73.98
C VAL A 1096 75.91 -70.45 75.22
N LYS A 1097 76.02 -69.13 75.04
CA LYS A 1097 76.05 -68.14 76.12
C LYS A 1097 74.90 -67.14 76.02
#